data_AF-A0A1F7FE46-F1
#
_entry.id   AF-A0A1F7FE46-F1
#
_cell.length_a   1.000
_cell.length_b   1.000
_cell.length_c   1.000
_cell.angle_alpha   90.00
_cell.angle_beta   90.00
_cell.angle_gamma   90.00
#
_symmetry.space_group_name_H-M   'P 1'
#
loop_
_entity.id
_entity.type
_entity.pdbx_description
1 polymer ?
#
loop_
_entity_poly.entity_id
_entity_poly.type
_entity_poly.pdbx_seq_one_letter_code
_entity_poly.pdbx_strand_id
1 'polypeptide(L)'
;MTSKKISIGFDIGSVSINTVVCDASARLIEEWPYHRHFGRTLELCARILSQIEDKYGRDNIERVAFTGTHGKAIAAELNTCFEIETTAQTRGLHALLPEARSVVSIGGHDSALLILSPSDKGFILDDFKLNEACAAGTGSFIDQQAERVFSDVEEFNSISDPQKRMESILMRFMEEGRKSDCPASVACRCTVFTKSDMIHLQNKGIPIRHIISGLHEGVAKNFKSTLVNNRKLLEPVAFIGGYASNLLARKAFERVLGCKVTVPDHYTSVGALGAILNAISNNQGSRVTSDQILQLKASEAFAAIRTAPLSIDLHPFAECGKADGLPSGKDVIDVYMGYDIGSTTTKLVLITPESLVVYKCYIPTEGQPVIAIKKALRNCVETIDVKRVNVIGVGTTGSGREVANLFVGADDVVNEVTAHARGTTHFEPTIDTIFELGGQDAKYTALGNGYVVDFRMNKVCAAGTGSFLEETANKLGIDIAGEYETMAMRAKAPYRLTERCTVYMESDLMSYLQMGGAVEDLLAGLSQAVVHNYLNRVVQDGRIGNRISFQGGPSLNKSVVAAFEKIVGKPIITLPHREVMGGIGAALHAMDEIKERVAAGETFKTRFRGWQVVEQAFVHEEEVCNRNVNCHNQCKLQIYKVGNDEAIYGGDCGMYESRQQGKKRAPDFNRVRQELYFRHMKGLYRVAGEEPFKSQSGKIVIGMPRSLGFHQLGLFWTHLLTKLGYEVVISPETSSEIVDRGISAMTCEACFPVKISHGHAATLKDKCDLLFMPMLIEMESHQGNNAFYCPYVEANTYMLMAALGLDAKKVIKPAIYFKKGKLDMQLSFAKEFRRLGLKFNDAEFSKAYDEATAVTNKFDSEIKRVGSEILKNLGDRRAIIVIGRPYSAYDSRTNLNLFATFSRLGIHAIPQEFLDLSGIDVESEYPNMYWGFGNRILQAAKYINRDQRLFGLYLTSFSCGPDSFVLHFFNHEMNRTRRPYLELELDEHSAGAGVETRLLAFI
;
A
#
# COMPACT_ATOMS: atom_id res chain seq x y z
N MET A 1 55.11 15.31 24.35
CA MET A 1 54.00 14.41 24.02
C MET A 1 54.59 13.23 23.28
N THR A 2 54.62 12.05 23.89
CA THR A 2 55.10 10.82 23.25
C THR A 2 54.18 10.47 22.09
N SER A 3 54.74 10.33 20.88
CA SER A 3 54.03 10.03 19.64
C SER A 3 53.37 8.65 19.73
N LYS A 4 52.14 8.58 20.24
CA LYS A 4 51.36 7.34 20.21
C LYS A 4 50.80 7.19 18.80
N LYS A 5 51.27 6.16 18.09
CA LYS A 5 50.65 5.72 16.84
C LYS A 5 49.19 5.35 17.11
N ILE A 6 48.30 5.78 16.22
CA ILE A 6 46.86 5.54 16.29
C ILE A 6 46.38 4.78 15.05
N SER A 7 45.30 4.03 15.24
CA SER A 7 44.61 3.27 14.20
C SER A 7 43.16 3.73 14.14
N ILE A 8 42.61 3.96 12.95
CA ILE A 8 41.27 4.55 12.78
C ILE A 8 40.33 3.55 12.12
N GLY A 9 39.17 3.33 12.72
CA GLY A 9 38.09 2.54 12.12
C GLY A 9 36.99 3.45 11.61
N PHE A 10 36.54 3.24 10.37
CA PHE A 10 35.37 3.87 9.78
C PHE A 10 34.30 2.81 9.49
N ASP A 11 33.07 3.11 9.88
CA ASP A 11 31.87 2.42 9.41
C ASP A 11 31.07 3.41 8.58
N ILE A 12 31.07 3.17 7.26
CA ILE A 12 30.40 4.05 6.29
C ILE A 12 29.10 3.36 5.89
N GLY A 13 28.08 3.61 6.71
CA GLY A 13 26.73 3.12 6.50
C GLY A 13 26.01 3.82 5.34
N SER A 14 24.72 3.54 5.20
CA SER A 14 23.89 4.10 4.14
C SER A 14 23.42 5.54 4.36
N VAL A 15 23.43 6.00 5.62
CA VAL A 15 22.97 7.35 6.02
C VAL A 15 23.98 8.09 6.90
N SER A 16 24.91 7.37 7.54
CA SER A 16 25.85 7.92 8.54
C SER A 16 27.26 7.38 8.40
N ILE A 17 28.21 8.13 8.97
CA ILE A 17 29.59 7.71 9.17
C ILE A 17 29.86 7.65 10.67
N ASN A 18 30.34 6.49 11.12
CA ASN A 18 30.78 6.27 12.49
C ASN A 18 32.28 6.03 12.49
N THR A 19 32.99 6.61 13.46
CA THR A 19 34.45 6.57 13.47
C THR A 19 34.99 6.36 14.87
N VAL A 20 36.00 5.50 14.98
CA VAL A 20 36.71 5.25 16.25
C VAL A 20 38.21 5.37 16.06
N VAL A 21 38.90 5.77 17.12
CA VAL A 21 40.35 5.85 17.19
C VAL A 21 40.84 4.89 18.26
N CYS A 22 41.76 3.99 17.89
CA CYS A 22 42.37 3.02 18.78
C CYS A 22 43.88 3.23 18.91
N ASP A 23 44.45 2.83 20.04
CA ASP A 23 45.90 2.74 20.22
C ASP A 23 46.49 1.48 19.55
N ALA A 24 47.82 1.40 19.48
CA ALA A 24 48.53 0.23 18.94
C ALA A 24 48.28 -1.07 19.73
N SER A 25 47.70 -1.00 20.94
CA SER A 25 47.30 -2.15 21.76
C SER A 25 45.83 -2.51 21.59
N ALA A 26 45.18 -2.02 20.53
CA ALA A 26 43.77 -2.27 20.21
C ALA A 26 42.79 -1.75 21.28
N ARG A 27 43.18 -0.76 22.09
CA ARG A 27 42.27 -0.10 23.03
C ARG A 27 41.61 1.11 22.37
N LEU A 28 40.29 1.22 22.50
CA LEU A 28 39.52 2.39 22.09
C LEU A 28 39.98 3.62 22.89
N ILE A 29 40.46 4.64 22.18
CA ILE A 29 40.85 5.94 22.74
C ILE A 29 39.65 6.88 22.73
N GLU A 30 38.97 6.96 21.59
CA GLU A 30 37.91 7.94 21.35
C GLU A 30 36.94 7.45 20.27
N GLU A 31 35.65 7.69 20.49
CA GLU A 31 34.59 7.61 19.47
C GLU A 31 34.35 9.01 18.92
N TRP A 32 34.37 9.15 17.59
CA TRP A 32 33.99 10.40 16.92
C TRP A 32 32.47 10.52 16.87
N PRO A 33 31.90 11.75 16.94
CA PRO A 33 30.46 11.93 16.91
C PRO A 33 29.79 11.29 15.69
N TYR A 34 28.61 10.69 15.92
CA TYR A 34 27.74 10.17 14.87
C TYR A 34 27.33 11.29 13.90
N HIS A 35 27.65 11.15 12.62
CA HIS A 35 27.32 12.16 11.61
C HIS A 35 26.57 11.55 10.44
N ARG A 36 25.47 12.17 10.03
CA ARG A 36 24.77 11.84 8.79
C ARG A 36 25.48 12.51 7.62
N HIS A 37 25.71 11.77 6.54
CA HIS A 37 26.44 12.32 5.38
C HIS A 37 25.54 13.05 4.37
N PHE A 38 24.22 12.84 4.39
CA PHE A 38 23.27 13.49 3.46
C PHE A 38 23.72 13.41 1.99
N GLY A 39 24.17 12.23 1.56
CA GLY A 39 24.75 11.99 0.23
C GLY A 39 26.21 12.42 0.03
N ARG A 40 26.80 13.21 0.93
CA ARG A 40 28.18 13.73 0.84
C ARG A 40 29.21 12.86 1.56
N THR A 41 29.24 11.58 1.23
CA THR A 41 30.03 10.57 1.95
C THR A 41 31.53 10.85 1.94
N LEU A 42 32.12 11.09 0.76
CA LEU A 42 33.56 11.33 0.63
C LEU A 42 33.99 12.62 1.33
N GLU A 43 33.22 13.71 1.17
CA GLU A 43 33.49 15.00 1.82
C GLU A 43 33.44 14.88 3.34
N LEU A 44 32.42 14.22 3.89
CA LEU A 44 32.30 14.02 5.33
C LEU A 44 33.41 13.13 5.88
N CYS A 45 33.73 12.02 5.19
CA CYS A 45 34.80 11.12 5.59
C CYS A 45 36.15 11.84 5.63
N ALA A 46 36.46 12.62 4.60
CA ALA A 46 37.67 13.44 4.54
C ALA A 46 37.70 14.51 5.65
N ARG A 47 36.56 15.16 5.92
CA ARG A 47 36.44 16.15 7.00
C ARG A 47 36.70 15.53 8.38
N ILE A 48 36.11 14.37 8.67
CA ILE A 48 36.34 13.65 9.94
C ILE A 48 37.82 13.28 10.06
N LEU A 49 38.41 12.71 8.99
CA LEU A 49 39.82 12.35 8.99
C LEU A 49 40.73 13.57 9.19
N SER A 50 40.43 14.71 8.56
CA SER A 50 41.16 15.96 8.75
C SER A 50 41.13 16.43 10.21
N GLN A 51 39.98 16.34 10.89
CA GLN A 51 39.90 16.71 12.30
C GLN A 51 40.71 15.76 13.21
N ILE A 52 40.78 14.47 12.86
CA ILE A 52 41.62 13.49 13.55
C ILE A 52 43.10 13.78 13.29
N GLU A 53 43.48 14.13 12.05
CA GLU A 53 44.82 14.56 11.68
C GLU A 53 45.26 15.80 12.47
N ASP A 54 44.38 16.79 12.64
CA ASP A 54 44.64 18.01 13.41
C ASP A 54 44.85 17.70 14.90
N LYS A 55 44.06 16.77 15.46
CA LYS A 55 44.11 16.42 16.88
C LYS A 55 45.29 15.53 17.25
N TYR A 56 45.56 14.51 16.44
CA TYR A 56 46.55 13.47 16.76
C TYR A 56 47.85 13.59 15.97
N GLY A 57 47.89 14.44 14.95
CA GLY A 57 49.02 14.59 14.04
C GLY A 57 48.97 13.58 12.91
N ARG A 58 49.02 14.06 11.67
CA ARG A 58 48.95 13.25 10.44
C ARG A 58 49.95 12.08 10.40
N ASP A 59 51.16 12.25 10.94
CA ASP A 59 52.22 11.23 10.93
C ASP A 59 52.04 10.15 12.00
N ASN A 60 51.13 10.35 12.95
CA ASN A 60 50.81 9.36 13.98
C ASN A 60 49.74 8.36 13.53
N ILE A 61 49.10 8.57 12.36
CA ILE A 61 48.13 7.62 11.80
C ILE A 61 48.89 6.45 11.18
N GLU A 62 48.74 5.27 11.78
CA GLU A 62 49.41 4.05 11.33
C GLU A 62 48.59 3.30 10.27
N ARG A 63 47.29 3.15 10.51
CA ARG A 63 46.37 2.41 9.63
C ARG A 63 44.95 2.94 9.73
N VAL A 64 44.22 2.85 8.62
CA VAL A 64 42.79 3.15 8.53
C VAL A 64 42.05 1.92 8.01
N ALA A 65 40.99 1.48 8.67
CA ALA A 65 40.16 0.37 8.22
C ALA A 65 38.72 0.83 7.98
N PHE A 66 38.07 0.26 6.98
CA PHE A 66 36.70 0.60 6.61
C PHE A 66 35.77 -0.61 6.72
N THR A 67 34.50 -0.35 7.02
CA THR A 67 33.38 -1.29 6.88
C THR A 67 32.14 -0.54 6.38
N GLY A 68 31.02 -1.25 6.25
CA GLY A 68 29.76 -0.72 5.73
C GLY A 68 29.69 -0.69 4.20
N THR A 69 28.52 -0.32 3.68
CA THR A 69 28.16 -0.40 2.25
C THR A 69 29.16 0.31 1.33
N HIS A 70 29.69 1.46 1.75
CA HIS A 70 30.57 2.29 0.92
C HIS A 70 32.06 2.15 1.28
N GLY A 71 32.37 1.51 2.42
CA GLY A 71 33.73 1.31 2.88
C GLY A 71 34.57 0.48 1.92
N LYS A 72 33.96 -0.49 1.22
CA LYS A 72 34.67 -1.43 0.34
C LYS A 72 35.40 -0.74 -0.80
N ALA A 73 34.71 0.17 -1.48
CA ALA A 73 35.29 0.85 -2.63
C ALA A 73 36.33 1.88 -2.22
N ILE A 74 36.07 2.64 -1.16
CA ILE A 74 37.02 3.58 -0.59
C ILE A 74 38.30 2.86 -0.17
N ALA A 75 38.18 1.71 0.51
CA ALA A 75 39.32 0.91 0.90
C ALA A 75 40.11 0.34 -0.29
N ALA A 76 39.41 -0.08 -1.36
CA ALA A 76 40.05 -0.60 -2.57
C ALA A 76 40.87 0.47 -3.28
N GLU A 77 40.31 1.66 -3.52
CA GLU A 77 41.00 2.78 -4.18
C GLU A 77 42.19 3.29 -3.36
N LEU A 78 42.04 3.33 -2.03
CA LEU A 78 43.09 3.80 -1.13
C LEU A 78 44.09 2.71 -0.73
N ASN A 79 43.94 1.49 -1.28
CA ASN A 79 44.76 0.32 -0.95
C ASN A 79 44.91 0.11 0.57
N THR A 80 43.78 0.07 1.28
CA THR A 80 43.73 -0.19 2.72
C THR A 80 42.75 -1.31 3.09
N CYS A 81 42.54 -1.55 4.38
CA CYS A 81 41.75 -2.66 4.91
C CYS A 81 40.24 -2.39 4.81
N PHE A 82 39.50 -3.40 4.34
CA PHE A 82 38.05 -3.48 4.41
C PHE A 82 37.62 -4.73 5.15
N GLU A 83 36.68 -4.58 6.09
CA GLU A 83 36.06 -5.69 6.80
C GLU A 83 34.57 -5.77 6.48
N ILE A 84 34.04 -6.99 6.34
CA ILE A 84 32.61 -7.23 6.14
C ILE A 84 31.86 -6.80 7.42
N GLU A 85 30.76 -6.06 7.25
CA GLU A 85 30.02 -5.44 8.34
C GLU A 85 29.58 -6.43 9.43
N THR A 86 29.05 -7.61 9.07
CA THR A 86 28.60 -8.61 10.06
C THR A 86 29.75 -9.14 10.92
N THR A 87 30.92 -9.36 10.32
CA THR A 87 32.14 -9.76 11.04
C THR A 87 32.64 -8.63 11.93
N ALA A 88 32.65 -7.41 11.40
CA ALA A 88 33.03 -6.21 12.14
C ALA A 88 32.11 -6.00 13.36
N GLN A 89 30.79 -5.97 13.17
CA GLN A 89 29.81 -5.83 14.25
C GLN A 89 29.96 -6.93 15.32
N THR A 90 30.13 -8.18 14.91
CA THR A 90 30.32 -9.30 15.86
C THR A 90 31.60 -9.11 16.69
N ARG A 91 32.70 -8.71 16.05
CA ARG A 91 34.00 -8.52 16.71
C ARG A 91 34.03 -7.28 17.61
N GLY A 92 33.45 -6.17 17.15
CA GLY A 92 33.31 -4.95 17.94
C GLY A 92 32.40 -5.19 19.15
N LEU A 93 31.31 -5.94 18.97
CA LEU A 93 30.41 -6.27 20.07
C LEU A 93 31.09 -7.19 21.08
N HIS A 94 31.92 -8.13 20.66
CA HIS A 94 32.70 -8.95 21.60
C HIS A 94 33.58 -8.11 22.52
N ALA A 95 34.18 -7.03 22.02
CA ALA A 95 35.00 -6.13 22.81
C ALA A 95 34.19 -5.30 23.83
N LEU A 96 32.90 -5.08 23.57
CA LEU A 96 32.02 -4.21 24.37
C LEU A 96 31.08 -5.00 25.30
N LEU A 97 30.58 -6.16 24.85
CA LEU A 97 29.57 -6.99 25.50
C LEU A 97 29.80 -8.49 25.19
N PRO A 98 30.85 -9.11 25.77
CA PRO A 98 31.26 -10.49 25.48
C PRO A 98 30.25 -11.57 25.88
N GLU A 99 29.27 -11.23 26.72
CA GLU A 99 28.19 -12.11 27.13
C GLU A 99 27.03 -12.17 26.13
N ALA A 100 26.95 -11.26 25.16
CA ALA A 100 25.86 -11.22 24.18
C ALA A 100 25.68 -12.56 23.45
N ARG A 101 24.42 -12.93 23.17
CA ARG A 101 24.06 -14.17 22.46
C ARG A 101 23.16 -13.95 21.26
N SER A 102 22.45 -12.83 21.22
CA SER A 102 21.73 -12.38 20.03
C SER A 102 21.98 -10.90 19.81
N VAL A 103 22.03 -10.48 18.55
CA VAL A 103 22.21 -9.07 18.17
C VAL A 103 21.09 -8.66 17.25
N VAL A 104 20.35 -7.63 17.67
CA VAL A 104 19.46 -6.85 16.82
C VAL A 104 20.29 -5.67 16.32
N SER A 105 20.59 -5.62 15.03
CA SER A 105 21.25 -4.47 14.41
C SER A 105 20.26 -3.76 13.51
N ILE A 106 20.04 -2.46 13.71
CA ILE A 106 19.20 -1.65 12.84
C ILE A 106 19.95 -0.40 12.42
N GLY A 107 20.39 -0.41 11.16
CA GLY A 107 21.06 0.69 10.50
C GLY A 107 20.08 1.63 9.79
N GLY A 108 20.64 2.42 8.87
CA GLY A 108 19.87 3.37 8.08
C GLY A 108 18.91 2.66 7.13
N HIS A 109 19.41 1.77 6.28
CA HIS A 109 18.66 1.08 5.22
C HIS A 109 18.62 -0.45 5.37
N ASP A 110 19.29 -0.98 6.39
CA ASP A 110 19.42 -2.40 6.64
C ASP A 110 19.05 -2.75 8.09
N SER A 111 18.76 -4.03 8.29
CA SER A 111 18.62 -4.61 9.61
C SER A 111 19.15 -6.03 9.61
N ALA A 112 19.74 -6.45 10.73
CA ALA A 112 20.32 -7.77 10.89
C ALA A 112 19.90 -8.41 12.22
N LEU A 113 19.69 -9.71 12.19
CA LEU A 113 19.68 -10.57 13.37
C LEU A 113 20.93 -11.46 13.32
N LEU A 114 21.77 -11.38 14.35
CA LEU A 114 22.96 -12.24 14.52
C LEU A 114 22.77 -13.12 15.76
N ILE A 115 23.03 -14.43 15.64
CA ILE A 115 23.02 -15.37 16.76
C ILE A 115 24.46 -15.81 17.04
N LEU A 116 24.90 -15.62 18.28
CA LEU A 116 26.29 -15.76 18.69
C LEU A 116 26.46 -16.86 19.74
N SER A 117 27.43 -17.74 19.50
CA SER A 117 27.94 -18.67 20.50
C SER A 117 29.33 -18.26 21.00
N PRO A 118 29.63 -18.44 22.30
CA PRO A 118 30.95 -18.13 22.85
C PRO A 118 32.04 -19.05 22.28
N SER A 119 33.25 -18.52 22.13
CA SER A 119 34.45 -19.23 21.65
C SER A 119 35.72 -18.70 22.32
N ASP A 120 36.76 -19.52 22.37
CA ASP A 120 38.07 -19.16 22.94
C ASP A 120 38.75 -17.99 22.22
N LYS A 121 38.31 -17.68 20.99
CA LYS A 121 38.79 -16.54 20.17
C LYS A 121 37.76 -15.42 20.00
N GLY A 122 36.66 -15.44 20.76
CA GLY A 122 35.59 -14.44 20.71
C GLY A 122 34.20 -15.06 20.54
N PHE A 123 33.54 -14.77 19.42
CA PHE A 123 32.24 -15.36 19.08
C PHE A 123 32.32 -16.22 17.83
N ILE A 124 31.44 -17.22 17.76
CA ILE A 124 31.04 -17.91 16.53
C ILE A 124 29.68 -17.35 16.14
N LEU A 125 29.57 -16.87 14.90
CA LEU A 125 28.29 -16.49 14.30
C LEU A 125 27.57 -17.77 13.84
N ASP A 126 26.66 -18.28 14.66
CA ASP A 126 25.97 -19.55 14.40
C ASP A 126 24.91 -19.43 13.30
N ASP A 127 24.17 -18.32 13.31
CA ASP A 127 23.13 -18.01 12.34
C ASP A 127 23.06 -16.49 12.17
N PHE A 128 22.71 -16.04 10.98
CA PHE A 128 22.46 -14.64 10.71
C PHE A 128 21.38 -14.47 9.65
N LYS A 129 20.63 -13.37 9.75
CA LYS A 129 19.65 -12.98 8.74
C LYS A 129 19.70 -11.48 8.52
N LEU A 130 19.75 -11.09 7.26
CA LEU A 130 19.85 -9.70 6.82
C LEU A 130 18.58 -9.31 6.07
N ASN A 131 18.18 -8.05 6.22
CA ASN A 131 17.20 -7.39 5.37
C ASN A 131 17.86 -6.15 4.76
N GLU A 132 18.36 -6.30 3.53
CA GLU A 132 19.09 -5.25 2.79
C GLU A 132 18.23 -4.56 1.73
N ALA A 133 17.06 -5.12 1.41
CA ALA A 133 16.31 -4.78 0.21
C ALA A 133 15.21 -3.73 0.45
N CYS A 134 14.91 -3.38 1.71
CA CYS A 134 13.84 -2.44 2.01
C CYS A 134 14.13 -1.64 3.29
N ALA A 135 14.11 -0.31 3.18
CA ALA A 135 14.11 0.60 4.32
C ALA A 135 12.91 0.40 5.27
N ALA A 136 11.90 -0.39 4.87
CA ALA A 136 10.80 -0.74 5.77
C ALA A 136 11.33 -1.47 7.01
N GLY A 137 11.13 -0.88 8.18
CA GLY A 137 11.62 -1.43 9.44
C GLY A 137 13.04 -0.99 9.83
N THR A 138 13.60 0.05 9.21
CA THR A 138 14.96 0.56 9.50
C THR A 138 14.93 1.96 10.11
N GLY A 139 16.10 2.52 10.44
CA GLY A 139 16.23 3.88 10.96
C GLY A 139 15.73 4.95 10.00
N SER A 140 16.07 4.85 8.71
CA SER A 140 15.67 5.86 7.71
C SER A 140 14.15 5.91 7.51
N PHE A 141 13.44 4.80 7.69
CA PHE A 141 11.99 4.77 7.67
C PHE A 141 11.39 5.70 8.72
N ILE A 142 11.97 5.72 9.92
CA ILE A 142 11.54 6.60 11.01
C ILE A 142 11.94 8.04 10.72
N ASP A 143 13.15 8.29 10.18
CA ASP A 143 13.57 9.63 9.76
C ASP A 143 12.55 10.24 8.78
N GLN A 144 12.18 9.47 7.76
CA GLN A 144 11.20 9.90 6.75
C GLN A 144 9.82 10.16 7.35
N GLN A 145 9.36 9.33 8.29
CA GLN A 145 8.07 9.57 8.95
C GLN A 145 8.12 10.80 9.87
N ALA A 146 9.24 11.03 10.54
CA ALA A 146 9.42 12.15 11.44
C ALA A 146 9.47 13.49 10.70
N GLU A 147 10.26 13.58 9.63
CA GLU A 147 10.29 14.76 8.75
C GLU A 147 8.90 15.07 8.19
N ARG A 148 8.17 14.03 7.78
CA ARG A 148 6.81 14.20 7.22
C ARG A 148 5.82 14.71 8.25
N VAL A 149 5.90 14.27 9.50
CA VAL A 149 4.98 14.71 10.56
C VAL A 149 5.22 16.17 10.96
N PHE A 150 6.45 16.66 10.79
CA PHE A 150 6.85 18.01 11.22
C PHE A 150 7.33 18.89 10.07
N SER A 151 6.92 18.62 8.82
CA SER A 151 7.37 19.36 7.64
C SER A 151 6.99 20.84 7.67
N ASP A 152 5.84 21.16 8.26
CA ASP A 152 5.26 22.51 8.25
C ASP A 152 5.58 23.31 9.53
N VAL A 153 6.47 22.79 10.37
CA VAL A 153 6.87 23.45 11.61
C VAL A 153 7.98 24.46 11.30
N GLU A 154 7.64 25.75 11.33
CA GLU A 154 8.57 26.86 11.05
C GLU A 154 9.86 26.79 11.89
N GLU A 155 9.77 26.35 13.15
CA GLU A 155 10.92 26.16 14.04
C GLU A 155 12.00 25.29 13.38
N PHE A 156 11.62 24.14 12.83
CA PHE A 156 12.58 23.23 12.19
C PHE A 156 13.02 23.72 10.81
N ASN A 157 12.14 24.41 10.08
CA ASN A 157 12.48 24.96 8.77
C ASN A 157 13.45 26.16 8.85
N SER A 158 13.56 26.80 10.02
CA SER A 158 14.55 27.86 10.27
C SER A 158 15.98 27.34 10.53
N ILE A 159 16.16 26.04 10.76
CA ILE A 159 17.47 25.43 11.06
C ILE A 159 18.20 25.14 9.74
N SER A 160 19.29 25.87 9.48
CA SER A 160 20.07 25.75 8.25
C SER A 160 20.98 24.52 8.20
N ASP A 161 21.42 24.00 9.36
CA ASP A 161 22.29 22.82 9.45
C ASP A 161 21.43 21.53 9.38
N PRO A 162 21.55 20.71 8.30
CA PRO A 162 20.71 19.53 8.11
C PRO A 162 20.80 18.50 9.24
N GLN A 163 21.99 18.35 9.85
CA GLN A 163 22.20 17.44 10.98
C GLN A 163 21.37 17.88 12.18
N LYS A 164 21.50 19.14 12.61
CA LYS A 164 20.76 19.69 13.75
C LYS A 164 19.26 19.70 13.52
N ARG A 165 18.84 19.97 12.28
CA ARG A 165 17.41 19.92 11.89
C ARG A 165 16.85 18.52 12.13
N MET A 166 17.50 17.49 11.57
CA MET A 166 17.07 16.10 11.74
C MET A 166 17.08 15.65 13.20
N GLU A 167 18.12 15.98 13.96
CA GLU A 167 18.20 15.67 15.39
C GLU A 167 17.04 16.30 16.18
N SER A 168 16.72 17.56 15.90
CA SER A 168 15.62 18.28 16.56
C SER A 168 14.26 17.66 16.23
N ILE A 169 14.03 17.32 14.96
CA ILE A 169 12.82 16.63 14.48
C ILE A 169 12.66 15.28 15.18
N LEU A 170 13.70 14.44 15.20
CA LEU A 170 13.67 13.12 15.84
C LEU A 170 13.45 13.21 17.35
N MET A 171 14.07 14.20 18.01
CA MET A 171 13.86 14.45 19.44
C MET A 171 12.39 14.80 19.73
N ARG A 172 11.81 15.70 18.94
CA ARG A 172 10.40 16.07 19.05
C ARG A 172 9.48 14.88 18.77
N PHE A 173 9.80 14.09 17.75
CA PHE A 173 9.06 12.88 17.38
C PHE A 173 9.03 11.88 18.53
N MET A 174 10.19 11.59 19.14
CA MET A 174 10.26 10.71 20.30
C MET A 174 9.48 11.24 21.49
N GLU A 175 9.58 12.54 21.80
CA GLU A 175 8.88 13.13 22.94
C GLU A 175 7.36 13.08 22.78
N GLU A 176 6.84 13.35 21.58
CA GLU A 176 5.40 13.22 21.32
C GLU A 176 4.93 11.76 21.38
N GLY A 177 5.68 10.81 20.81
CA GLY A 177 5.32 9.40 20.88
C GLY A 177 5.31 8.83 22.30
N ARG A 178 6.16 9.34 23.20
CA ARG A 178 6.20 8.94 24.63
C ARG A 178 4.96 9.30 25.42
N LYS A 179 4.20 10.29 24.94
CA LYS A 179 2.92 10.70 25.56
C LYS A 179 1.77 9.75 25.22
N SER A 180 2.01 8.75 24.36
CA SER A 180 1.02 7.74 24.00
C SER A 180 0.83 6.72 25.14
N ASP A 181 -0.43 6.48 25.49
CA ASP A 181 -0.88 5.38 26.35
C ASP A 181 -1.43 4.19 25.52
N CYS A 182 -1.91 4.45 24.31
CA CYS A 182 -2.45 3.45 23.39
C CYS A 182 -1.83 3.60 21.98
N PRO A 183 -0.81 2.81 21.60
CA PRO A 183 -0.24 2.83 20.25
C PRO A 183 -1.30 2.49 19.18
N ALA A 184 -1.33 3.25 18.09
CA ALA A 184 -2.20 2.95 16.95
C ALA A 184 -1.65 1.77 16.14
N SER A 185 -2.52 0.98 15.51
CA SER A 185 -2.09 -0.02 14.53
C SER A 185 -1.73 0.70 13.23
N VAL A 186 -0.43 0.76 12.91
CA VAL A 186 0.08 1.41 11.70
C VAL A 186 0.76 0.38 10.80
N ALA A 187 0.37 0.32 9.54
CA ALA A 187 0.92 -0.58 8.54
C ALA A 187 2.36 -0.19 8.16
N CYS A 188 3.37 -0.77 8.83
CA CYS A 188 4.78 -0.38 8.67
C CYS A 188 5.54 -1.13 7.55
N ARG A 189 4.84 -1.84 6.65
CA ARG A 189 5.44 -2.76 5.65
C ARG A 189 6.32 -2.04 4.61
N CYS A 190 6.04 -0.77 4.35
CA CYS A 190 6.71 0.06 3.36
C CYS A 190 6.49 1.54 3.73
N THR A 191 7.46 2.41 3.48
CA THR A 191 7.35 3.86 3.70
C THR A 191 6.14 4.46 2.97
N VAL A 192 5.84 3.96 1.76
CA VAL A 192 4.70 4.41 0.94
C VAL A 192 3.37 4.02 1.57
N PHE A 193 3.23 2.76 1.98
CA PHE A 193 2.01 2.27 2.65
C PHE A 193 1.78 2.98 3.98
N THR A 194 2.86 3.15 4.74
CA THR A 194 2.84 3.85 6.02
C THR A 194 2.37 5.28 5.84
N LYS A 195 2.82 5.99 4.78
CA LYS A 195 2.34 7.34 4.47
C LYS A 195 0.83 7.38 4.31
N SER A 196 0.28 6.54 3.44
CA SER A 196 -1.17 6.50 3.18
C SER A 196 -1.95 6.12 4.43
N ASP A 197 -1.48 5.13 5.19
CA ASP A 197 -2.13 4.70 6.42
C ASP A 197 -2.07 5.76 7.52
N MET A 198 -0.92 6.43 7.70
CA MET A 198 -0.79 7.57 8.62
C MET A 198 -1.75 8.70 8.27
N ILE A 199 -1.82 9.09 7.00
CA ILE A 199 -2.76 10.13 6.54
C ILE A 199 -4.20 9.67 6.79
N HIS A 200 -4.53 8.41 6.52
CA HIS A 200 -5.85 7.87 6.84
C HIS A 200 -6.14 7.88 8.35
N LEU A 201 -5.18 7.53 9.20
CA LEU A 201 -5.32 7.57 10.65
C LEU A 201 -5.46 9.01 11.17
N GLN A 202 -4.71 9.96 10.62
CA GLN A 202 -4.84 11.39 10.91
C GLN A 202 -6.22 11.90 10.48
N ASN A 203 -6.70 11.52 9.29
CA ASN A 203 -8.04 11.85 8.81
C ASN A 203 -9.14 11.18 9.64
N LYS A 204 -8.84 10.08 10.34
CA LYS A 204 -9.70 9.44 11.36
C LYS A 204 -9.54 10.06 12.76
N GLY A 205 -8.87 11.21 12.87
CA GLY A 205 -8.69 11.94 14.12
C GLY A 205 -7.77 11.27 15.14
N ILE A 206 -7.00 10.23 14.75
CA ILE A 206 -6.10 9.55 15.68
C ILE A 206 -4.97 10.53 16.09
N PRO A 207 -4.79 10.81 17.39
CA PRO A 207 -3.72 11.68 17.85
C PRO A 207 -2.34 11.24 17.35
N ILE A 208 -1.53 12.21 16.91
CA ILE A 208 -0.22 11.95 16.32
C ILE A 208 0.70 11.14 17.24
N ARG A 209 0.62 11.36 18.56
CA ARG A 209 1.34 10.58 19.59
C ARG A 209 1.09 9.07 19.49
N HIS A 210 -0.15 8.65 19.22
CA HIS A 210 -0.51 7.24 19.11
C HIS A 210 0.01 6.64 17.80
N ILE A 211 -0.03 7.43 16.71
CA ILE A 211 0.54 7.05 15.41
C ILE A 211 2.06 6.87 15.55
N ILE A 212 2.77 7.83 16.15
CA ILE A 212 4.21 7.76 16.39
C ILE A 212 4.58 6.52 17.21
N SER A 213 3.86 6.26 18.30
CA SER A 213 4.07 5.06 19.11
C SER A 213 3.80 3.78 18.32
N GLY A 214 2.74 3.77 17.51
CA GLY A 214 2.36 2.68 16.61
C GLY A 214 3.41 2.38 15.55
N LEU A 215 4.09 3.39 15.00
CA LEU A 215 5.18 3.23 14.04
C LEU A 215 6.35 2.43 14.62
N HIS A 216 6.77 2.74 15.84
CA HIS A 216 7.86 2.02 16.51
C HIS A 216 7.47 0.57 16.83
N GLU A 217 6.21 0.33 17.24
CA GLU A 217 5.70 -1.04 17.39
C GLU A 217 5.63 -1.79 16.07
N GLY A 218 5.22 -1.14 14.99
CA GLY A 218 5.15 -1.74 13.66
C GLY A 218 6.54 -2.11 13.13
N VAL A 219 7.55 -1.27 13.34
CA VAL A 219 8.96 -1.60 13.02
C VAL A 219 9.43 -2.83 13.79
N ALA A 220 9.16 -2.89 15.10
CA ALA A 220 9.52 -4.06 15.91
C ALA A 220 8.77 -5.34 15.48
N LYS A 221 7.47 -5.23 15.13
CA LYS A 221 6.67 -6.35 14.60
C LYS A 221 7.23 -6.85 13.28
N ASN A 222 7.60 -5.95 12.37
CA ASN A 222 8.25 -6.30 11.11
C ASN A 222 9.59 -7.00 11.30
N PHE A 223 10.41 -6.51 12.23
CA PHE A 223 11.68 -7.16 12.57
C PHE A 223 11.43 -8.59 13.08
N LYS A 224 10.45 -8.77 13.97
CA LYS A 224 10.06 -10.09 14.47
C LYS A 224 9.55 -11.00 13.36
N SER A 225 8.66 -10.53 12.48
CA SER A 225 8.06 -11.35 11.42
C SER A 225 9.03 -11.66 10.27
N THR A 226 10.06 -10.83 10.05
CA THR A 226 10.97 -10.95 8.91
C THR A 226 12.30 -11.57 9.29
N LEU A 227 12.88 -11.20 10.43
CA LEU A 227 14.22 -11.62 10.83
C LEU A 227 14.19 -12.69 11.92
N VAL A 228 13.37 -12.51 12.96
CA VAL A 228 13.26 -13.48 14.07
C VAL A 228 12.47 -14.73 13.67
N ASN A 229 11.33 -14.55 12.99
CA ASN A 229 10.37 -15.59 12.64
C ASN A 229 10.01 -16.44 13.89
N ASN A 230 10.24 -17.75 13.82
CA ASN A 230 9.99 -18.70 14.91
C ASN A 230 11.25 -19.01 15.74
N ARG A 231 12.35 -18.26 15.55
CA ARG A 231 13.58 -18.45 16.32
C ARG A 231 13.41 -17.94 17.73
N LYS A 232 14.00 -18.65 18.69
CA LYS A 232 14.15 -18.16 20.06
C LYS A 232 15.40 -17.30 20.13
N LEU A 233 15.24 -16.04 20.56
CA LEU A 233 16.39 -15.19 20.86
C LEU A 233 17.08 -15.70 22.13
N LEU A 234 18.40 -15.81 22.06
CA LEU A 234 19.26 -16.15 23.19
C LEU A 234 19.66 -14.87 23.93
N GLU A 235 19.44 -14.86 25.23
CA GLU A 235 19.81 -13.73 26.10
C GLU A 235 21.27 -13.84 26.57
N PRO A 236 21.95 -12.70 26.80
CA PRO A 236 21.50 -11.32 26.59
C PRO A 236 21.38 -10.91 25.12
N VAL A 237 20.31 -10.18 24.79
CA VAL A 237 20.09 -9.61 23.46
C VAL A 237 20.68 -8.21 23.40
N ALA A 238 21.64 -7.99 22.50
CA ALA A 238 22.22 -6.68 22.21
C ALA A 238 21.40 -5.95 21.15
N PHE A 239 21.18 -4.64 21.31
CA PHE A 239 20.59 -3.77 20.30
C PHE A 239 21.59 -2.69 19.88
N ILE A 240 22.02 -2.72 18.62
CA ILE A 240 23.08 -1.86 18.07
C ILE A 240 22.60 -1.11 16.82
N GLY A 241 23.40 -0.13 16.38
CA GLY A 241 23.10 0.75 15.25
C GLY A 241 22.41 2.06 15.69
N GLY A 242 22.29 3.01 14.75
CA GLY A 242 21.75 4.35 15.03
C GLY A 242 20.35 4.34 15.67
N TYR A 243 19.51 3.37 15.31
CA TYR A 243 18.14 3.27 15.82
C TYR A 243 18.06 2.83 17.29
N ALA A 244 19.12 2.20 17.82
CA ALA A 244 19.18 1.82 19.23
C ALA A 244 19.21 3.04 20.19
N SER A 245 19.57 4.23 19.68
CA SER A 245 19.48 5.51 20.42
C SER A 245 18.04 5.89 20.80
N ASN A 246 17.06 5.37 20.06
CA ASN A 246 15.67 5.73 20.22
C ASN A 246 15.00 4.93 21.35
N LEU A 247 14.67 5.62 22.45
CA LEU A 247 14.07 4.98 23.62
C LEU A 247 12.67 4.40 23.34
N LEU A 248 11.89 4.99 22.43
CA LEU A 248 10.60 4.41 22.00
C LEU A 248 10.82 3.11 21.24
N ALA A 249 11.81 3.07 20.35
CA ALA A 249 12.19 1.86 19.62
C ALA A 249 12.57 0.76 20.61
N ARG A 250 13.47 1.04 21.56
CA ARG A 250 13.86 0.07 22.60
C ARG A 250 12.65 -0.56 23.29
N LYS A 251 11.72 0.26 23.78
CA LYS A 251 10.51 -0.22 24.48
C LYS A 251 9.60 -1.04 23.57
N ALA A 252 9.46 -0.65 22.31
CA ALA A 252 8.70 -1.39 21.33
C ALA A 252 9.31 -2.77 21.05
N PHE A 253 10.64 -2.85 20.88
CA PHE A 253 11.36 -4.11 20.71
C PHE A 253 11.23 -5.01 21.93
N GLU A 254 11.39 -4.49 23.15
CA GLU A 254 11.20 -5.26 24.38
C GLU A 254 9.78 -5.86 24.47
N ARG A 255 8.76 -5.05 24.16
CA ARG A 255 7.35 -5.49 24.16
C ARG A 255 7.06 -6.57 23.12
N VAL A 256 7.53 -6.37 21.89
CA VAL A 256 7.20 -7.25 20.74
C VAL A 256 8.01 -8.56 20.78
N LEU A 257 9.29 -8.47 21.14
CA LEU A 257 10.16 -9.65 21.26
C LEU A 257 9.88 -10.43 22.55
N GLY A 258 9.37 -9.77 23.60
CA GLY A 258 9.06 -10.40 24.87
C GLY A 258 10.31 -10.68 25.72
N CYS A 259 11.43 -10.02 25.45
CA CYS A 259 12.68 -10.12 26.19
C CYS A 259 13.31 -8.74 26.38
N LYS A 260 14.18 -8.59 27.37
CA LYS A 260 14.93 -7.33 27.58
C LYS A 260 15.99 -7.17 26.50
N VAL A 261 16.14 -5.96 25.96
CA VAL A 261 17.22 -5.62 25.03
C VAL A 261 18.24 -4.69 25.71
N THR A 262 19.51 -4.98 25.49
CA THR A 262 20.65 -4.25 26.07
C THR A 262 21.31 -3.43 24.98
N VAL A 263 21.42 -2.12 25.19
CA VAL A 263 22.16 -1.23 24.29
C VAL A 263 23.56 -1.05 24.89
N PRO A 264 24.64 -1.55 24.26
CA PRO A 264 26.00 -1.43 24.78
C PRO A 264 26.50 0.02 24.65
N ASP A 265 27.58 0.36 25.35
CA ASP A 265 28.31 1.61 25.07
C ASP A 265 28.83 1.60 23.63
N HIS A 266 28.96 2.77 23.00
CA HIS A 266 29.41 2.91 21.60
C HIS A 266 28.59 2.10 20.59
N TYR A 267 27.29 1.88 20.86
CA TYR A 267 26.37 1.07 20.04
C TYR A 267 26.26 1.52 18.57
N THR A 268 26.59 2.78 18.24
CA THR A 268 26.65 3.31 16.88
C THR A 268 27.92 2.91 16.13
N SER A 269 29.02 2.68 16.84
CA SER A 269 30.36 2.51 16.26
C SER A 269 30.92 1.09 16.38
N VAL A 270 30.07 0.13 16.71
CA VAL A 270 30.44 -1.28 16.87
C VAL A 270 31.10 -1.83 15.59
N GLY A 271 30.59 -1.49 14.41
CA GLY A 271 31.19 -1.86 13.12
C GLY A 271 32.59 -1.25 12.95
N ALA A 272 32.72 0.05 13.18
CA ALA A 272 33.99 0.76 13.04
C ALA A 272 35.07 0.18 13.98
N LEU A 273 34.68 -0.12 15.22
CA LEU A 273 35.52 -0.79 16.21
C LEU A 273 35.94 -2.18 15.75
N GLY A 274 35.01 -3.01 15.30
CA GLY A 274 35.33 -4.34 14.81
C GLY A 274 36.29 -4.35 13.63
N ALA A 275 36.08 -3.45 12.66
CA ALA A 275 36.92 -3.32 11.48
C ALA A 275 38.37 -3.00 11.85
N ILE A 276 38.58 -2.03 12.74
CA ILE A 276 39.94 -1.65 13.16
C ILE A 276 40.57 -2.69 14.08
N LEU A 277 39.81 -3.33 14.97
CA LEU A 277 40.30 -4.44 15.79
C LEU A 277 40.76 -5.62 14.91
N ASN A 278 40.04 -5.91 13.82
CA ASN A 278 40.44 -6.92 12.86
C ASN A 278 41.75 -6.55 12.17
N ALA A 279 41.83 -5.32 11.64
CA ALA A 279 43.02 -4.80 10.97
C ALA A 279 44.26 -4.83 11.88
N ILE A 280 44.13 -4.42 13.16
CA ILE A 280 45.24 -4.49 14.13
C ILE A 280 45.68 -5.94 14.36
N SER A 281 44.74 -6.87 14.59
CA SER A 281 45.08 -8.26 14.90
C SER A 281 45.75 -9.02 13.76
N ASN A 282 45.43 -8.65 12.51
CA ASN A 282 45.99 -9.26 11.31
C ASN A 282 47.18 -8.46 10.75
N ASN A 283 47.56 -7.37 11.41
CA ASN A 283 48.56 -6.40 10.94
C ASN A 283 48.30 -5.92 9.49
N GLN A 284 47.04 -5.58 9.21
CA GLN A 284 46.53 -5.11 7.93
C GLN A 284 46.19 -3.62 7.97
N GLY A 285 45.99 -3.04 6.78
CA GLY A 285 45.66 -1.62 6.61
C GLY A 285 46.88 -0.73 6.40
N SER A 286 46.64 0.42 5.77
CA SER A 286 47.65 1.40 5.43
C SER A 286 47.24 2.78 5.95
N ARG A 287 48.21 3.70 6.01
CA ARG A 287 47.95 5.09 6.33
C ARG A 287 47.17 5.73 5.16
N VAL A 288 46.09 6.42 5.51
CA VAL A 288 45.27 7.20 4.59
C VAL A 288 45.22 8.63 5.11
N THR A 289 45.24 9.61 4.19
CA THR A 289 45.05 11.03 4.52
C THR A 289 43.72 11.58 4.00
N SER A 290 43.26 12.68 4.59
CA SER A 290 42.05 13.40 4.14
C SER A 290 42.15 13.82 2.66
N ASP A 291 43.33 14.27 2.22
CA ASP A 291 43.59 14.71 0.84
C ASP A 291 43.41 13.57 -0.16
N GLN A 292 43.81 12.35 0.20
CA GLN A 292 43.63 11.17 -0.66
C GLN A 292 42.15 10.83 -0.84
N ILE A 293 41.34 10.96 0.21
CA ILE A 293 39.89 10.73 0.15
C ILE A 293 39.21 11.76 -0.76
N LEU A 294 39.61 13.04 -0.68
CA LEU A 294 39.06 14.12 -1.52
C LEU A 294 39.41 13.97 -3.01
N GLN A 295 40.49 13.28 -3.34
CA GLN A 295 40.93 13.06 -4.72
C GLN A 295 40.24 11.87 -5.41
N LEU A 296 39.46 11.08 -4.68
CA LEU A 296 38.70 9.97 -5.25
C LEU A 296 37.67 10.49 -6.26
N LYS A 297 37.83 10.12 -7.53
CA LYS A 297 36.85 10.45 -8.59
C LYS A 297 35.78 9.36 -8.65
N ALA A 298 34.54 9.79 -8.87
CA ALA A 298 33.34 8.96 -8.93
C ALA A 298 33.30 7.89 -10.04
N SER A 299 34.15 7.95 -11.07
CA SER A 299 33.74 7.48 -12.40
C SER A 299 34.28 6.14 -12.92
N GLU A 300 35.26 5.48 -12.28
CA GLU A 300 35.84 4.24 -12.86
C GLU A 300 35.57 2.96 -12.05
N ALA A 301 35.41 3.04 -10.73
CA ALA A 301 35.18 1.86 -9.90
C ALA A 301 33.76 1.27 -10.01
N PHE A 302 32.80 2.01 -10.58
CA PHE A 302 31.39 1.64 -10.58
C PHE A 302 30.77 1.79 -11.97
N ALA A 303 30.65 0.68 -12.69
CA ALA A 303 30.00 0.59 -13.99
C ALA A 303 28.47 0.79 -13.89
N ALA A 304 28.02 2.01 -13.60
CA ALA A 304 26.60 2.35 -13.63
C ALA A 304 26.11 2.48 -15.09
N ILE A 305 25.01 1.80 -15.42
CA ILE A 305 24.40 1.90 -16.75
C ILE A 305 23.87 3.32 -16.95
N ARG A 306 24.24 3.93 -18.08
CA ARG A 306 23.80 5.28 -18.47
C ARG A 306 22.66 5.20 -19.48
N THR A 307 21.84 6.24 -19.52
CA THR A 307 20.80 6.44 -20.54
C THR A 307 21.09 7.70 -21.36
N ALA A 308 20.32 7.92 -22.41
CA ALA A 308 20.49 9.10 -23.25
C ALA A 308 19.85 10.35 -22.59
N PRO A 309 20.41 11.56 -22.81
CA PRO A 309 19.95 12.81 -22.19
C PRO A 309 18.53 13.21 -22.57
N LEU A 310 17.84 13.99 -21.74
CA LEU A 310 16.46 14.41 -21.98
C LEU A 310 16.36 15.46 -23.10
N SER A 311 15.35 15.33 -23.96
CA SER A 311 15.04 16.28 -25.04
C SER A 311 13.52 16.32 -25.26
N ILE A 312 13.03 17.42 -25.85
CA ILE A 312 11.65 17.59 -26.30
C ILE A 312 11.71 17.92 -27.79
N ASP A 313 11.34 16.95 -28.60
CA ASP A 313 11.55 16.92 -30.05
C ASP A 313 10.22 16.75 -30.83
N LEU A 314 9.18 16.15 -30.23
CA LEU A 314 7.93 15.78 -30.89
C LEU A 314 6.80 16.79 -30.69
N HIS A 315 6.69 17.43 -29.52
CA HIS A 315 5.74 18.51 -29.27
C HIS A 315 6.33 19.62 -28.40
N PRO A 316 6.19 20.91 -28.77
CA PRO A 316 6.71 21.99 -27.95
C PRO A 316 6.07 22.00 -26.56
N PHE A 317 6.90 22.19 -25.54
CA PHE A 317 6.43 22.37 -24.16
C PHE A 317 5.76 23.73 -24.02
N ALA A 318 4.49 23.74 -23.62
CA ALA A 318 3.76 24.96 -23.32
C ALA A 318 3.78 25.25 -21.82
N GLU A 319 4.27 26.45 -21.47
CA GLU A 319 4.13 26.98 -20.11
C GLU A 319 2.67 26.97 -19.67
N CYS A 320 2.42 26.74 -18.39
CA CYS A 320 1.05 26.74 -17.92
C CYS A 320 0.47 28.17 -17.92
N GLY A 321 -0.64 28.36 -18.64
CA GLY A 321 -1.32 29.66 -18.73
C GLY A 321 -1.81 30.16 -17.37
N LYS A 322 -1.68 31.47 -17.10
CA LYS A 322 -2.31 32.12 -15.94
C LYS A 322 -3.82 32.24 -16.15
N ALA A 323 -4.58 32.46 -15.09
CA ALA A 323 -5.99 32.82 -15.24
C ALA A 323 -6.13 34.12 -16.04
N ASP A 324 -7.18 34.22 -16.86
CA ASP A 324 -7.46 35.38 -17.69
C ASP A 324 -7.86 36.62 -16.86
N GLY A 325 -8.29 36.39 -15.62
CA GLY A 325 -8.83 37.43 -14.73
C GLY A 325 -10.27 37.79 -15.07
N LEU A 326 -10.88 38.65 -14.25
CA LEU A 326 -12.22 39.16 -14.54
C LEU A 326 -12.15 40.16 -15.69
N PRO A 327 -13.03 40.05 -16.72
CA PRO A 327 -13.18 41.07 -17.75
C PRO A 327 -13.31 42.49 -17.19
N SER A 328 -12.66 43.44 -17.86
CA SER A 328 -12.72 44.87 -17.54
C SER A 328 -14.16 45.41 -17.67
N GLY A 329 -14.65 46.09 -16.64
CA GLY A 329 -16.01 46.64 -16.63
C GLY A 329 -16.60 46.78 -15.23
N LYS A 330 -17.87 47.17 -15.13
CA LYS A 330 -18.64 47.16 -13.86
C LYS A 330 -19.68 46.06 -13.80
N ASP A 331 -19.82 45.28 -14.87
CA ASP A 331 -20.85 44.26 -14.97
C ASP A 331 -20.56 43.08 -14.03
N VAL A 332 -21.64 42.49 -13.53
CA VAL A 332 -21.64 41.22 -12.81
C VAL A 332 -21.45 40.12 -13.84
N ILE A 333 -20.51 39.22 -13.59
CA ILE A 333 -20.11 38.15 -14.49
C ILE A 333 -20.66 36.85 -13.93
N ASP A 334 -21.42 36.13 -14.74
CA ASP A 334 -21.86 34.78 -14.40
C ASP A 334 -20.69 33.81 -14.50
N VAL A 335 -20.56 32.91 -13.52
CA VAL A 335 -19.51 31.89 -13.50
C VAL A 335 -20.01 30.54 -13.00
N TYR A 336 -19.37 29.49 -13.48
CA TYR A 336 -19.41 28.16 -12.88
C TYR A 336 -18.17 27.96 -12.01
N MET A 337 -18.36 27.38 -10.84
CA MET A 337 -17.30 27.09 -9.87
C MET A 337 -16.98 25.60 -9.91
N GLY A 338 -15.71 25.26 -9.95
CA GLY A 338 -15.23 23.89 -9.96
C GLY A 338 -14.24 23.63 -8.84
N TYR A 339 -14.52 22.64 -8.00
CA TYR A 339 -13.60 22.14 -6.98
C TYR A 339 -13.05 20.77 -7.38
N ASP A 340 -11.74 20.60 -7.31
CA ASP A 340 -11.08 19.30 -7.34
C ASP A 340 -10.31 19.11 -6.02
N ILE A 341 -10.82 18.22 -5.16
CA ILE A 341 -10.26 17.96 -3.83
C ILE A 341 -9.61 16.59 -3.81
N GLY A 342 -8.33 16.58 -4.15
CA GLY A 342 -7.47 15.41 -4.01
C GLY A 342 -7.00 15.22 -2.56
N SER A 343 -6.44 14.03 -2.29
CA SER A 343 -5.87 13.70 -0.98
C SER A 343 -4.68 14.59 -0.61
N THR A 344 -3.93 15.06 -1.62
CA THR A 344 -2.71 15.85 -1.43
C THR A 344 -2.94 17.33 -1.72
N THR A 345 -3.82 17.67 -2.66
CA THR A 345 -3.99 19.05 -3.14
C THR A 345 -5.45 19.36 -3.45
N THR A 346 -5.86 20.58 -3.14
CA THR A 346 -7.18 21.13 -3.42
C THR A 346 -7.06 22.23 -4.48
N LYS A 347 -7.92 22.19 -5.49
CA LYS A 347 -7.98 23.16 -6.57
C LYS A 347 -9.37 23.77 -6.64
N LEU A 348 -9.41 25.07 -6.89
CA LEU A 348 -10.63 25.83 -7.13
C LEU A 348 -10.47 26.57 -8.45
N VAL A 349 -11.48 26.49 -9.32
CA VAL A 349 -11.52 27.19 -10.61
C VAL A 349 -12.85 27.91 -10.77
N LEU A 350 -12.82 29.09 -11.37
CA LEU A 350 -14.01 29.78 -11.86
C LEU A 350 -13.92 29.90 -13.38
N ILE A 351 -14.98 29.49 -14.07
CA ILE A 351 -15.10 29.61 -15.52
C ILE A 351 -16.35 30.39 -15.92
N THR A 352 -16.31 31.16 -17.01
CA THR A 352 -17.51 31.80 -17.57
C THR A 352 -18.37 30.80 -18.37
N PRO A 353 -19.61 31.13 -18.77
CA PRO A 353 -20.41 30.30 -19.70
C PRO A 353 -19.72 30.04 -21.04
N GLU A 354 -18.82 30.92 -21.46
CA GLU A 354 -17.94 30.78 -22.64
C GLU A 354 -16.69 29.93 -22.34
N SER A 355 -16.59 29.37 -21.13
CA SER A 355 -15.50 28.50 -20.66
C SER A 355 -14.14 29.19 -20.49
N LEU A 356 -14.11 30.53 -20.32
CA LEU A 356 -12.89 31.27 -20.00
C LEU A 356 -12.53 31.11 -18.52
N VAL A 357 -11.25 30.89 -18.20
CA VAL A 357 -10.78 30.64 -16.82
C VAL A 357 -10.44 31.96 -16.12
N VAL A 358 -11.39 32.53 -15.40
CA VAL A 358 -11.24 33.84 -14.75
C VAL A 358 -10.49 33.78 -13.42
N TYR A 359 -10.50 32.63 -12.75
CA TYR A 359 -9.74 32.39 -11.52
C TYR A 359 -9.35 30.93 -11.41
N LYS A 360 -8.16 30.66 -10.87
CA LYS A 360 -7.74 29.32 -10.45
C LYS A 360 -6.83 29.41 -9.23
N CYS A 361 -6.88 28.42 -8.35
CA CYS A 361 -5.87 28.19 -7.35
C CYS A 361 -5.58 26.70 -7.17
N TYR A 362 -4.37 26.41 -6.70
CA TYR A 362 -3.85 25.08 -6.40
C TYR A 362 -3.14 25.19 -5.07
N ILE A 363 -3.61 24.47 -4.05
CA ILE A 363 -3.04 24.51 -2.70
C ILE A 363 -2.90 23.10 -2.11
N PRO A 364 -1.98 22.88 -1.16
CA PRO A 364 -1.92 21.64 -0.39
C PRO A 364 -3.22 21.37 0.40
N THR A 365 -3.64 20.10 0.46
CA THR A 365 -4.78 19.66 1.28
C THR A 365 -4.36 19.33 2.72
N GLU A 366 -3.12 18.87 2.94
CA GLU A 366 -2.54 18.54 4.26
C GLU A 366 -3.40 17.58 5.11
N GLY A 367 -4.18 16.69 4.47
CA GLY A 367 -5.13 15.81 5.17
C GLY A 367 -6.34 16.54 5.80
N GLN A 368 -6.45 17.86 5.62
CA GLN A 368 -7.49 18.70 6.20
C GLN A 368 -8.36 19.31 5.08
N PRO A 369 -9.18 18.50 4.37
CA PRO A 369 -9.93 18.95 3.20
C PRO A 369 -10.81 20.16 3.46
N VAL A 370 -11.44 20.25 4.63
CA VAL A 370 -12.30 21.39 5.00
C VAL A 370 -11.50 22.68 5.14
N ILE A 371 -10.31 22.61 5.76
CA ILE A 371 -9.43 23.76 5.94
C ILE A 371 -8.89 24.20 4.58
N ALA A 372 -8.51 23.25 3.72
CA ALA A 372 -8.09 23.53 2.35
C ALA A 372 -9.22 24.16 1.52
N ILE A 373 -10.45 23.64 1.55
CA ILE A 373 -11.60 24.23 0.85
C ILE A 373 -11.83 25.68 1.31
N LYS A 374 -11.80 25.94 2.62
CA LYS A 374 -11.90 27.29 3.20
C LYS A 374 -10.77 28.20 2.73
N LYS A 375 -9.54 27.72 2.76
CA LYS A 375 -8.35 28.45 2.31
C LYS A 375 -8.43 28.79 0.83
N ALA A 376 -8.83 27.85 -0.02
CA ALA A 376 -9.03 28.07 -1.46
C ALA A 376 -10.11 29.13 -1.73
N LEU A 377 -11.25 29.06 -1.02
CA LEU A 377 -12.34 30.02 -1.19
C LEU A 377 -11.95 31.42 -0.67
N ARG A 378 -11.24 31.49 0.47
CA ARG A 378 -10.71 32.74 1.03
C ARG A 378 -9.70 33.38 0.07
N ASN A 379 -8.76 32.60 -0.47
CA ASN A 379 -7.82 33.07 -1.48
C ASN A 379 -8.56 33.65 -2.69
N CYS A 380 -9.68 33.04 -3.11
CA CYS A 380 -10.51 33.57 -4.20
C CYS A 380 -11.10 34.94 -3.84
N VAL A 381 -11.71 35.07 -2.66
CA VAL A 381 -12.30 36.33 -2.16
C VAL A 381 -11.24 37.44 -2.06
N GLU A 382 -10.01 37.09 -1.70
CA GLU A 382 -8.90 38.05 -1.58
C GLU A 382 -8.27 38.41 -2.94
N THR A 383 -8.36 37.53 -3.94
CA THR A 383 -7.71 37.74 -5.25
C THR A 383 -8.60 38.48 -6.25
N ILE A 384 -9.92 38.25 -6.24
CA ILE A 384 -10.85 38.84 -7.21
C ILE A 384 -11.99 39.59 -6.50
N ASP A 385 -12.58 40.57 -7.19
CA ASP A 385 -13.77 41.26 -6.68
C ASP A 385 -15.01 40.36 -6.82
N VAL A 386 -15.24 39.53 -5.81
CA VAL A 386 -16.38 38.60 -5.76
C VAL A 386 -17.75 39.28 -5.79
N LYS A 387 -17.84 40.60 -5.57
CA LYS A 387 -19.09 41.36 -5.74
C LYS A 387 -19.50 41.47 -7.21
N ARG A 388 -18.54 41.33 -8.12
CA ARG A 388 -18.76 41.28 -9.58
C ARG A 388 -18.93 39.86 -10.11
N VAL A 389 -19.09 38.87 -9.23
CA VAL A 389 -19.16 37.45 -9.62
C VAL A 389 -20.48 36.86 -9.14
N ASN A 390 -21.29 36.39 -10.08
CA ASN A 390 -22.50 35.62 -9.81
C ASN A 390 -22.25 34.14 -10.11
N VAL A 391 -22.18 33.32 -9.06
CA VAL A 391 -22.00 31.87 -9.23
C VAL A 391 -23.34 31.26 -9.63
N ILE A 392 -23.43 30.72 -10.85
CA ILE A 392 -24.67 30.15 -11.41
C ILE A 392 -24.67 28.62 -11.40
N GLY A 393 -23.55 28.00 -11.06
CA GLY A 393 -23.45 26.56 -10.88
C GLY A 393 -22.15 26.16 -10.19
N VAL A 394 -22.17 25.05 -9.44
CA VAL A 394 -20.99 24.54 -8.72
C VAL A 394 -20.82 23.04 -8.98
N GLY A 395 -19.65 22.65 -9.50
CA GLY A 395 -19.22 21.26 -9.65
C GLY A 395 -18.15 20.90 -8.62
N THR A 396 -18.20 19.68 -8.10
CA THR A 396 -17.17 19.13 -7.20
C THR A 396 -16.66 17.78 -7.69
N THR A 397 -15.36 17.56 -7.57
CA THR A 397 -14.68 16.32 -7.95
C THR A 397 -13.49 15.99 -7.03
N GLY A 398 -12.81 14.87 -7.32
CA GLY A 398 -11.74 14.32 -6.50
C GLY A 398 -12.23 13.48 -5.31
N SER A 399 -11.29 13.05 -4.48
CA SER A 399 -11.55 12.22 -3.29
C SER A 399 -12.38 12.91 -2.21
N GLY A 400 -12.30 14.24 -2.09
CA GLY A 400 -13.03 15.05 -1.12
C GLY A 400 -14.28 15.75 -1.67
N ARG A 401 -14.74 15.38 -2.87
CA ARG A 401 -15.86 16.04 -3.58
C ARG A 401 -17.12 16.17 -2.74
N GLU A 402 -17.48 15.14 -1.98
CA GLU A 402 -18.67 15.14 -1.13
C GLU A 402 -18.53 16.14 0.04
N VAL A 403 -17.33 16.27 0.61
CA VAL A 403 -17.06 17.24 1.69
C VAL A 403 -17.22 18.66 1.16
N ALA A 404 -16.72 18.93 -0.05
CA ALA A 404 -16.99 20.23 -0.68
C ALA A 404 -18.44 20.41 -1.06
N ASN A 405 -19.12 19.39 -1.59
CA ASN A 405 -20.55 19.48 -1.87
C ASN A 405 -21.32 19.93 -0.63
N LEU A 406 -21.07 19.32 0.53
CA LEU A 406 -21.64 19.77 1.79
C LEU A 406 -21.24 21.20 2.14
N PHE A 407 -19.98 21.55 1.96
CA PHE A 407 -19.46 22.85 2.40
C PHE A 407 -19.95 24.00 1.51
N VAL A 408 -19.77 23.92 0.20
CA VAL A 408 -20.10 25.00 -0.75
C VAL A 408 -21.53 24.91 -1.29
N GLY A 409 -22.21 23.77 -1.13
CA GLY A 409 -23.50 23.51 -1.76
C GLY A 409 -23.33 23.27 -3.26
N ALA A 410 -22.63 22.19 -3.63
CA ALA A 410 -22.41 21.88 -5.04
C ALA A 410 -23.73 21.56 -5.75
N ASP A 411 -23.85 21.89 -7.02
CA ASP A 411 -24.98 21.52 -7.86
C ASP A 411 -24.78 20.15 -8.51
N ASP A 412 -23.52 19.82 -8.77
CA ASP A 412 -23.09 18.57 -9.36
C ASP A 412 -21.86 17.99 -8.65
N VAL A 413 -21.85 16.66 -8.53
CA VAL A 413 -20.78 15.89 -7.88
C VAL A 413 -20.34 14.81 -8.85
N VAL A 414 -19.23 15.05 -9.53
CA VAL A 414 -18.76 14.23 -10.65
C VAL A 414 -17.47 13.49 -10.28
N ASN A 415 -17.29 12.30 -10.85
CA ASN A 415 -16.06 11.53 -10.71
C ASN A 415 -14.87 12.26 -11.36
N GLU A 416 -13.69 12.16 -10.76
CA GLU A 416 -12.47 12.83 -11.22
C GLU A 416 -12.07 12.42 -12.63
N VAL A 417 -12.20 11.14 -12.98
CA VAL A 417 -11.87 10.63 -14.32
C VAL A 417 -12.76 11.27 -15.38
N THR A 418 -14.06 11.36 -15.09
CA THR A 418 -15.04 12.02 -15.96
C THR A 418 -14.78 13.52 -16.05
N ALA A 419 -14.47 14.18 -14.93
CA ALA A 419 -14.12 15.59 -14.91
C ALA A 419 -12.87 15.87 -15.75
N HIS A 420 -11.78 15.13 -15.53
CA HIS A 420 -10.56 15.25 -16.32
C HIS A 420 -10.82 14.98 -17.81
N ALA A 421 -11.57 13.92 -18.16
CA ALA A 421 -11.94 13.65 -19.55
C ALA A 421 -12.72 14.81 -20.18
N ARG A 422 -13.69 15.38 -19.45
CA ARG A 422 -14.52 16.50 -19.92
C ARG A 422 -13.73 17.79 -20.10
N GLY A 423 -12.84 18.11 -19.14
CA GLY A 423 -11.94 19.26 -19.22
C GLY A 423 -10.94 19.13 -20.36
N THR A 424 -10.38 17.93 -20.56
CA THR A 424 -9.44 17.64 -21.64
C THR A 424 -10.07 17.83 -23.01
N THR A 425 -11.23 17.21 -23.22
CA THR A 425 -11.95 17.24 -24.50
C THR A 425 -12.50 18.62 -24.83
N HIS A 426 -12.66 19.50 -23.84
CA HIS A 426 -12.98 20.91 -24.07
C HIS A 426 -11.84 21.66 -24.77
N PHE A 427 -10.59 21.48 -24.30
CA PHE A 427 -9.43 22.16 -24.90
C PHE A 427 -8.95 21.47 -26.18
N GLU A 428 -8.96 20.14 -26.22
CA GLU A 428 -8.52 19.37 -27.37
C GLU A 428 -9.38 18.10 -27.52
N PRO A 429 -10.45 18.14 -28.33
CA PRO A 429 -11.34 17.00 -28.55
C PRO A 429 -10.65 15.78 -29.17
N THR A 430 -9.49 15.96 -29.79
CA THR A 430 -8.75 14.88 -30.46
C THR A 430 -7.83 14.08 -29.54
N ILE A 431 -7.73 14.44 -28.25
CA ILE A 431 -6.99 13.62 -27.26
C ILE A 431 -7.64 12.24 -27.16
N ASP A 432 -6.83 11.20 -27.28
CA ASP A 432 -7.25 9.80 -27.15
C ASP A 432 -6.69 9.14 -25.89
N THR A 433 -5.74 9.80 -25.21
CA THR A 433 -5.07 9.27 -24.01
C THR A 433 -4.78 10.40 -23.03
N ILE A 434 -5.10 10.19 -21.75
CA ILE A 434 -4.72 11.08 -20.66
C ILE A 434 -3.75 10.33 -19.75
N PHE A 435 -2.58 10.92 -19.57
CA PHE A 435 -1.69 10.61 -18.46
C PHE A 435 -1.89 11.64 -17.36
N GLU A 436 -2.20 11.18 -16.17
CA GLU A 436 -2.38 12.03 -15.00
C GLU A 436 -1.47 11.52 -13.88
N LEU A 437 -0.55 12.37 -13.45
CA LEU A 437 0.35 12.07 -12.33
C LEU A 437 0.01 13.00 -11.18
N GLY A 438 -0.60 12.47 -10.12
CA GLY A 438 -0.95 13.20 -8.91
C GLY A 438 0.17 13.20 -7.88
N GLY A 439 -0.16 13.66 -6.68
CA GLY A 439 0.76 13.62 -5.52
C GLY A 439 0.90 12.22 -4.93
N GLN A 440 -0.18 11.44 -4.88
CA GLN A 440 -0.24 10.10 -4.28
C GLN A 440 -0.82 9.03 -5.21
N ASP A 441 -1.60 9.45 -6.19
CA ASP A 441 -2.19 8.58 -7.19
C ASP A 441 -1.65 8.94 -8.58
N ALA A 442 -1.77 7.96 -9.46
CA ALA A 442 -1.41 8.11 -10.86
C ALA A 442 -2.45 7.36 -11.67
N LYS A 443 -2.99 8.04 -12.69
CA LYS A 443 -4.14 7.60 -13.44
C LYS A 443 -3.82 7.61 -14.93
N TYR A 444 -4.35 6.63 -15.63
CA TYR A 444 -4.32 6.49 -17.07
C TYR A 444 -5.76 6.38 -17.56
N THR A 445 -6.11 7.17 -18.57
CA THR A 445 -7.44 7.16 -19.17
C THR A 445 -7.32 7.07 -20.68
N ALA A 446 -7.94 6.07 -21.29
CA ALA A 446 -8.14 6.04 -22.73
C ALA A 446 -9.49 6.67 -23.07
N LEU A 447 -9.51 7.49 -24.11
CA LEU A 447 -10.72 8.12 -24.62
C LEU A 447 -11.12 7.55 -25.98
N GLY A 448 -12.43 7.39 -26.18
CA GLY A 448 -13.05 7.07 -27.46
C GLY A 448 -14.22 8.00 -27.72
N ASN A 449 -14.16 8.79 -28.80
CA ASN A 449 -15.15 9.82 -29.11
C ASN A 449 -15.42 10.80 -27.95
N GLY A 450 -14.38 11.13 -27.18
CA GLY A 450 -14.48 12.03 -26.02
C GLY A 450 -14.97 11.37 -24.72
N TYR A 451 -15.33 10.09 -24.74
CA TYR A 451 -15.78 9.33 -23.57
C TYR A 451 -14.68 8.41 -23.05
N VAL A 452 -14.70 8.12 -21.76
CA VAL A 452 -13.79 7.17 -21.12
C VAL A 452 -14.10 5.76 -21.62
N VAL A 453 -13.11 5.11 -22.25
CA VAL A 453 -13.23 3.72 -22.74
C VAL A 453 -12.39 2.72 -21.95
N ASP A 454 -11.29 3.19 -21.36
CA ASP A 454 -10.46 2.43 -20.43
C ASP A 454 -9.93 3.39 -19.36
N PHE A 455 -9.81 2.89 -18.14
CA PHE A 455 -9.27 3.64 -17.02
C PHE A 455 -8.48 2.72 -16.11
N ARG A 456 -7.28 3.16 -15.74
CA ARG A 456 -6.40 2.43 -14.84
C ARG A 456 -5.80 3.40 -13.84
N MET A 457 -5.61 2.91 -12.62
CA MET A 457 -4.97 3.65 -11.55
C MET A 457 -4.01 2.71 -10.84
N ASN A 458 -2.94 3.26 -10.26
CA ASN A 458 -2.07 2.49 -9.38
C ASN A 458 -2.90 1.75 -8.31
N LYS A 459 -2.75 0.42 -8.25
CA LYS A 459 -3.65 -0.45 -7.47
C LYS A 459 -3.59 -0.17 -5.97
N VAL A 460 -2.38 0.01 -5.42
CA VAL A 460 -2.14 0.19 -3.97
C VAL A 460 -0.96 1.15 -3.67
N CYS A 461 0.00 1.31 -4.58
CA CYS A 461 1.28 1.97 -4.28
C CYS A 461 1.39 3.35 -4.95
N ALA A 462 1.59 4.41 -4.15
CA ALA A 462 1.96 5.75 -4.60
C ALA A 462 3.42 5.87 -5.11
N ALA A 463 4.09 4.75 -5.38
CA ALA A 463 5.43 4.79 -5.93
C ALA A 463 5.40 5.42 -7.34
N GLY A 464 6.31 6.36 -7.60
CA GLY A 464 6.45 7.03 -8.89
C GLY A 464 5.51 8.22 -9.09
N THR A 465 4.99 8.83 -8.03
CA THR A 465 4.10 10.00 -8.12
C THR A 465 4.85 11.32 -7.88
N GLY A 466 4.17 12.46 -8.04
CA GLY A 466 4.75 13.79 -7.86
C GLY A 466 5.37 14.02 -6.48
N SER A 467 4.78 13.48 -5.40
CA SER A 467 5.35 13.66 -4.06
C SER A 467 6.70 12.98 -3.88
N PHE A 468 7.01 11.93 -4.65
CA PHE A 468 8.33 11.31 -4.61
C PHE A 468 9.41 12.21 -5.23
N LEU A 469 9.10 12.87 -6.35
CA LEU A 469 10.00 13.85 -6.97
C LEU A 469 10.26 15.01 -6.01
N GLU A 470 9.21 15.54 -5.38
CA GLU A 470 9.28 16.62 -4.40
C GLU A 470 10.08 16.22 -3.14
N GLU A 471 9.78 15.08 -2.53
CA GLU A 471 10.52 14.57 -1.35
C GLU A 471 12.00 14.36 -1.68
N THR A 472 12.32 13.87 -2.88
CA THR A 472 13.70 13.67 -3.32
C THR A 472 14.42 14.98 -3.59
N ALA A 473 13.76 15.95 -4.26
CA ALA A 473 14.31 17.27 -4.51
C ALA A 473 14.62 17.99 -3.18
N ASN A 474 13.67 17.97 -2.23
CA ASN A 474 13.83 18.55 -0.91
C ASN A 474 15.01 17.93 -0.13
N LYS A 475 15.20 16.61 -0.20
CA LYS A 475 16.36 15.93 0.42
C LYS A 475 17.69 16.37 -0.16
N LEU A 476 17.72 16.73 -1.44
CA LEU A 476 18.89 17.26 -2.12
C LEU A 476 19.06 18.78 -1.93
N GLY A 477 18.09 19.45 -1.29
CA GLY A 477 18.05 20.89 -1.13
C GLY A 477 17.76 21.65 -2.43
N ILE A 478 16.98 21.05 -3.33
CA ILE A 478 16.66 21.54 -4.67
C ILE A 478 15.18 21.90 -4.72
N ASP A 479 14.85 23.08 -5.26
CA ASP A 479 13.45 23.44 -5.50
C ASP A 479 12.87 22.60 -6.65
N ILE A 480 11.75 21.95 -6.39
CA ILE A 480 11.03 21.17 -7.41
C ILE A 480 10.48 22.07 -8.54
N ALA A 481 10.19 23.33 -8.24
CA ALA A 481 9.73 24.33 -9.20
C ALA A 481 10.92 25.06 -9.85
N GLY A 482 11.10 24.87 -11.15
CA GLY A 482 12.11 25.57 -11.96
C GLY A 482 13.55 25.05 -11.82
N GLU A 483 14.06 24.86 -10.60
CA GLU A 483 15.46 24.44 -10.38
C GLU A 483 15.69 22.97 -10.81
N TYR A 484 14.87 22.05 -10.31
CA TYR A 484 14.95 20.62 -10.65
C TYR A 484 14.97 20.39 -12.16
N GLU A 485 14.01 20.96 -12.88
CA GLU A 485 13.87 20.73 -14.32
C GLU A 485 15.05 21.34 -15.11
N THR A 486 15.57 22.49 -14.67
CA THR A 486 16.72 23.14 -15.29
C THR A 486 17.96 22.27 -15.15
N MET A 487 18.18 21.68 -13.97
CA MET A 487 19.30 20.77 -13.72
C MET A 487 19.15 19.47 -14.52
N ALA A 488 17.98 18.82 -14.46
CA ALA A 488 17.73 17.56 -15.16
C ALA A 488 17.85 17.71 -16.69
N MET A 489 17.43 18.84 -17.27
CA MET A 489 17.56 19.10 -18.71
C MET A 489 19.00 19.38 -19.16
N ARG A 490 19.93 19.69 -18.24
CA ARG A 490 21.37 19.88 -18.53
C ARG A 490 22.18 18.58 -18.48
N ALA A 491 21.58 17.49 -18.01
CA ALA A 491 22.21 16.19 -17.89
C ALA A 491 22.80 15.73 -19.22
N LYS A 492 24.02 15.19 -19.18
CA LYS A 492 24.72 14.70 -20.38
C LYS A 492 24.71 13.17 -20.46
N ALA A 493 24.75 12.52 -19.30
CA ALA A 493 24.78 11.06 -19.19
C ALA A 493 23.95 10.59 -17.99
N PRO A 494 22.60 10.70 -18.07
CA PRO A 494 21.72 10.31 -16.97
C PRO A 494 21.96 8.87 -16.49
N TYR A 495 21.78 8.64 -15.19
CA TYR A 495 21.88 7.30 -14.61
C TYR A 495 20.62 6.48 -14.90
N ARG A 496 20.79 5.20 -15.25
CA ARG A 496 19.66 4.26 -15.29
C ARG A 496 19.35 3.79 -13.86
N LEU A 497 18.35 4.41 -13.25
CA LEU A 497 17.81 3.98 -11.97
C LEU A 497 16.79 2.86 -12.17
N THR A 498 16.64 1.99 -11.18
CA THR A 498 15.60 0.96 -11.17
C THR A 498 14.19 1.55 -11.14
N GLU A 499 13.28 0.96 -11.91
CA GLU A 499 11.90 1.43 -12.08
C GLU A 499 10.87 0.67 -11.21
N ARG A 500 11.33 -0.17 -10.27
CA ARG A 500 10.45 -1.08 -9.52
C ARG A 500 9.54 -0.37 -8.52
N CYS A 501 10.11 0.46 -7.65
CA CYS A 501 9.47 1.18 -6.55
C CYS A 501 10.36 2.35 -6.13
N THR A 502 9.76 3.40 -5.55
CA THR A 502 10.45 4.61 -5.08
C THR A 502 11.55 4.33 -4.07
N VAL A 503 11.38 3.33 -3.20
CA VAL A 503 12.42 2.95 -2.22
C VAL A 503 13.69 2.47 -2.93
N TYR A 504 13.55 1.68 -3.99
CA TYR A 504 14.69 1.20 -4.77
C TYR A 504 15.25 2.31 -5.67
N MET A 505 14.39 3.15 -6.26
CA MET A 505 14.85 4.35 -7.00
C MET A 505 15.69 5.26 -6.12
N GLU A 506 15.22 5.52 -4.89
CA GLU A 506 15.94 6.32 -3.89
C GLU A 506 17.24 5.64 -3.47
N SER A 507 17.23 4.32 -3.29
CA SER A 507 18.45 3.56 -2.94
C SER A 507 19.50 3.67 -4.05
N ASP A 508 19.12 3.49 -5.32
CA ASP A 508 20.02 3.67 -6.46
C ASP A 508 20.53 5.12 -6.53
N LEU A 509 19.62 6.10 -6.42
CA LEU A 509 19.94 7.52 -6.45
C LEU A 509 20.95 7.88 -5.36
N MET A 510 20.71 7.45 -4.12
CA MET A 510 21.58 7.71 -2.98
C MET A 510 22.91 6.98 -3.13
N SER A 511 22.91 5.73 -3.58
CA SER A 511 24.14 4.98 -3.86
C SER A 511 25.02 5.72 -4.87
N TYR A 512 24.45 6.16 -6.00
CA TYR A 512 25.21 6.89 -7.02
C TYR A 512 25.62 8.28 -6.56
N LEU A 513 24.80 8.97 -5.76
CA LEU A 513 25.15 10.26 -5.16
C LEU A 513 26.34 10.12 -4.19
N GLN A 514 26.31 9.09 -3.34
CA GLN A 514 27.36 8.79 -2.36
C GLN A 514 28.67 8.39 -3.02
N MET A 515 28.60 7.84 -4.24
CA MET A 515 29.75 7.57 -5.11
C MET A 515 30.24 8.82 -5.84
N GLY A 516 29.63 10.00 -5.67
CA GLY A 516 30.02 11.26 -6.29
C GLY A 516 29.41 11.50 -7.67
N GLY A 517 28.26 10.86 -7.97
CA GLY A 517 27.54 11.10 -9.21
C GLY A 517 27.02 12.54 -9.35
N ALA A 518 27.10 13.08 -10.57
CA ALA A 518 26.58 14.42 -10.87
C ALA A 518 25.07 14.48 -10.60
N VAL A 519 24.64 15.50 -9.85
CA VAL A 519 23.25 15.67 -9.42
C VAL A 519 22.34 15.81 -10.64
N GLU A 520 22.75 16.55 -11.67
CA GLU A 520 21.99 16.74 -12.91
C GLU A 520 21.66 15.41 -13.60
N ASP A 521 22.66 14.53 -13.74
CA ASP A 521 22.49 13.20 -14.34
C ASP A 521 21.58 12.30 -13.50
N LEU A 522 21.61 12.46 -12.18
CA LEU A 522 20.76 11.73 -11.25
C LEU A 522 19.30 12.18 -11.33
N LEU A 523 19.04 13.50 -11.37
CA LEU A 523 17.68 14.05 -11.50
C LEU A 523 17.05 13.66 -12.86
N ALA A 524 17.83 13.67 -13.94
CA ALA A 524 17.36 13.22 -15.24
C ALA A 524 17.03 11.71 -15.24
N GLY A 525 17.88 10.91 -14.60
CA GLY A 525 17.64 9.48 -14.39
C GLY A 525 16.37 9.22 -13.56
N LEU A 526 16.13 10.04 -12.55
CA LEU A 526 14.94 9.98 -11.70
C LEU A 526 13.67 10.30 -12.47
N SER A 527 13.67 11.34 -13.32
CA SER A 527 12.53 11.66 -14.19
C SER A 527 12.19 10.49 -15.13
N GLN A 528 13.20 9.83 -15.70
CA GLN A 528 13.00 8.64 -16.54
C GLN A 528 12.48 7.44 -15.74
N ALA A 529 13.01 7.20 -14.55
CA ALA A 529 12.58 6.10 -13.69
C ALA A 529 11.12 6.24 -13.24
N VAL A 530 10.70 7.46 -12.92
CA VAL A 530 9.29 7.78 -12.59
C VAL A 530 8.36 7.49 -13.77
N VAL A 531 8.74 7.88 -14.99
CA VAL A 531 7.96 7.59 -16.20
C VAL A 531 7.91 6.09 -16.50
N HIS A 532 9.04 5.38 -16.44
CA HIS A 532 9.05 3.92 -16.61
C HIS A 532 8.16 3.22 -15.59
N ASN A 533 8.19 3.68 -14.33
CA ASN A 533 7.33 3.14 -13.30
C ASN A 533 5.85 3.40 -13.59
N TYR A 534 5.48 4.63 -13.98
CA TYR A 534 4.12 4.97 -14.38
C TYR A 534 3.62 4.07 -15.52
N LEU A 535 4.41 3.92 -16.58
CA LEU A 535 4.06 3.06 -17.71
C LEU A 535 3.91 1.58 -17.29
N ASN A 536 4.83 1.07 -16.46
CA ASN A 536 4.81 -0.34 -16.05
C ASN A 536 3.79 -0.66 -14.96
N ARG A 537 3.37 0.32 -14.14
CA ARG A 537 2.51 0.09 -12.97
C ARG A 537 1.09 0.61 -13.13
N VAL A 538 0.91 1.69 -13.88
CA VAL A 538 -0.39 2.34 -14.09
C VAL A 538 -0.92 1.97 -15.47
N VAL A 539 -0.16 2.24 -16.53
CA VAL A 539 -0.61 1.99 -17.91
C VAL A 539 -0.66 0.49 -18.20
N GLN A 540 0.42 -0.25 -17.90
CA GLN A 540 0.57 -1.69 -18.16
C GLN A 540 0.30 -2.02 -19.64
N ASP A 541 -0.64 -2.92 -19.94
CA ASP A 541 -1.13 -3.26 -21.28
C ASP A 541 -2.19 -2.28 -21.83
N GLY A 542 -2.38 -1.13 -21.18
CA GLY A 542 -3.30 -0.08 -21.61
C GLY A 542 -2.91 0.47 -22.99
N ARG A 543 -3.91 0.75 -23.81
CA ARG A 543 -3.70 1.25 -25.18
C ARG A 543 -3.26 2.72 -25.17
N ILE A 544 -1.96 2.98 -25.35
CA ILE A 544 -1.47 4.34 -25.56
C ILE A 544 -1.80 4.78 -26.99
N GLY A 545 -2.73 5.72 -27.14
CA GLY A 545 -3.10 6.32 -28.41
C GLY A 545 -2.04 7.29 -28.94
N ASN A 546 -2.40 8.14 -29.90
CA ASN A 546 -1.46 9.01 -30.62
C ASN A 546 -1.46 10.45 -30.12
N ARG A 547 -2.52 10.90 -29.44
CA ARG A 547 -2.63 12.26 -28.92
C ARG A 547 -2.82 12.19 -27.41
N ILE A 548 -1.70 12.40 -26.73
CA ILE A 548 -1.58 12.15 -25.29
C ILE A 548 -1.57 13.49 -24.57
N SER A 549 -2.51 13.70 -23.64
CA SER A 549 -2.47 14.83 -22.71
C SER A 549 -1.76 14.40 -21.42
N PHE A 550 -0.83 15.21 -20.92
CA PHE A 550 -0.20 14.99 -19.61
C PHE A 550 -0.64 16.05 -18.60
N GLN A 551 -1.14 15.60 -17.44
CA GLN A 551 -1.87 16.41 -16.45
C GLN A 551 -1.39 16.15 -15.01
N GLY A 552 -1.78 17.04 -14.10
CA GLY A 552 -1.36 17.03 -12.70
C GLY A 552 -0.09 17.83 -12.42
N GLY A 553 0.29 17.98 -11.15
CA GLY A 553 1.43 18.82 -10.75
C GLY A 553 2.75 18.52 -11.49
N PRO A 554 3.19 17.25 -11.60
CA PRO A 554 4.39 16.86 -12.33
C PRO A 554 4.39 17.20 -13.84
N SER A 555 3.23 17.44 -14.44
CA SER A 555 3.13 17.94 -15.82
C SER A 555 3.64 19.38 -16.00
N LEU A 556 3.87 20.09 -14.90
CA LEU A 556 4.53 21.39 -14.89
C LEU A 556 6.05 21.26 -15.03
N ASN A 557 6.63 20.09 -14.70
CA ASN A 557 8.07 19.87 -14.76
C ASN A 557 8.49 19.38 -16.16
N LYS A 558 9.22 20.22 -16.88
CA LYS A 558 9.67 19.98 -18.26
C LYS A 558 10.48 18.71 -18.42
N SER A 559 11.28 18.33 -17.42
CA SER A 559 12.09 17.11 -17.47
C SER A 559 11.24 15.83 -17.47
N VAL A 560 10.09 15.85 -16.80
CA VAL A 560 9.15 14.72 -16.76
C VAL A 560 8.41 14.60 -18.10
N VAL A 561 8.03 15.73 -18.71
CA VAL A 561 7.45 15.75 -20.06
C VAL A 561 8.44 15.19 -21.09
N ALA A 562 9.70 15.64 -21.04
CA ALA A 562 10.77 15.13 -21.89
C ALA A 562 11.01 13.62 -21.71
N ALA A 563 10.93 13.14 -20.46
CA ALA A 563 11.04 11.72 -20.17
C ALA A 563 9.88 10.91 -20.77
N PHE A 564 8.63 11.39 -20.65
CA PHE A 564 7.46 10.75 -21.29
C PHE A 564 7.61 10.69 -22.81
N GLU A 565 7.93 11.82 -23.43
CA GLU A 565 8.05 11.90 -24.89
C GLU A 565 9.14 10.95 -25.41
N LYS A 566 10.29 10.91 -24.73
CA LYS A 566 11.41 10.04 -25.07
C LYS A 566 11.09 8.55 -24.92
N ILE A 567 10.44 8.16 -23.82
CA ILE A 567 10.19 6.76 -23.49
C ILE A 567 9.01 6.21 -24.30
N VAL A 568 7.95 7.01 -24.47
CA VAL A 568 6.75 6.61 -25.23
C VAL A 568 6.98 6.73 -26.73
N GLY A 569 7.87 7.63 -27.17
CA GLY A 569 8.13 7.90 -28.58
C GLY A 569 6.96 8.57 -29.30
N LYS A 570 6.11 9.30 -28.56
CA LYS A 570 4.92 9.99 -29.09
C LYS A 570 4.80 11.40 -28.53
N PRO A 571 4.18 12.34 -29.27
CA PRO A 571 3.92 13.71 -28.80
C PRO A 571 3.18 13.74 -27.45
N ILE A 572 3.71 14.49 -26.48
CA ILE A 572 3.06 14.75 -25.19
C ILE A 572 2.51 16.18 -25.19
N ILE A 573 1.19 16.30 -25.22
CA ILE A 573 0.47 17.56 -25.35
C ILE A 573 0.26 18.17 -23.96
N THR A 574 0.95 19.28 -23.69
CA THR A 574 0.80 20.08 -22.47
C THR A 574 -0.32 21.12 -22.66
N LEU A 575 -1.53 20.78 -22.22
CA LEU A 575 -2.70 21.68 -22.31
C LEU A 575 -2.55 22.89 -21.35
N PRO A 576 -3.27 23.99 -21.61
CA PRO A 576 -3.38 25.10 -20.66
C PRO A 576 -4.11 24.65 -19.39
N HIS A 577 -3.76 25.23 -18.23
CA HIS A 577 -4.39 24.94 -16.93
C HIS A 577 -4.41 23.46 -16.50
N ARG A 578 -3.49 22.64 -17.04
CA ARG A 578 -3.40 21.18 -16.83
C ARG A 578 -3.24 20.71 -15.38
N GLU A 579 -2.83 21.59 -14.48
CA GLU A 579 -2.71 21.35 -13.03
C GLU A 579 -4.05 21.48 -12.28
N VAL A 580 -5.04 22.13 -12.89
CA VAL A 580 -6.41 22.29 -12.34
C VAL A 580 -7.48 21.67 -13.24
N MET A 581 -7.09 20.76 -14.14
CA MET A 581 -7.98 20.20 -15.16
C MET A 581 -9.24 19.52 -14.58
N GLY A 582 -9.12 18.82 -13.45
CA GLY A 582 -10.26 18.24 -12.74
C GLY A 582 -11.27 19.30 -12.28
N GLY A 583 -10.79 20.45 -11.78
CA GLY A 583 -11.65 21.55 -11.37
C GLY A 583 -12.38 22.20 -12.55
N ILE A 584 -11.68 22.41 -13.67
CA ILE A 584 -12.29 22.87 -14.93
C ILE A 584 -13.35 21.89 -15.40
N GLY A 585 -12.99 20.60 -15.43
CA GLY A 585 -13.88 19.51 -15.80
C GLY A 585 -15.16 19.46 -14.97
N ALA A 586 -15.04 19.64 -13.64
CA ALA A 586 -16.19 19.66 -12.74
C ALA A 586 -17.10 20.85 -13.00
N ALA A 587 -16.54 22.05 -13.23
CA ALA A 587 -17.33 23.23 -13.57
C ALA A 587 -18.05 23.07 -14.93
N LEU A 588 -17.38 22.50 -15.93
CA LEU A 588 -17.96 22.22 -17.24
C LEU A 588 -19.06 21.16 -17.16
N HIS A 589 -18.86 20.09 -16.39
CA HIS A 589 -19.87 19.04 -16.22
C HIS A 589 -21.13 19.59 -15.52
N ALA A 590 -20.93 20.39 -14.46
CA ALA A 590 -22.05 21.09 -13.81
C ALA A 590 -22.79 22.01 -14.79
N MET A 591 -22.06 22.73 -15.66
CA MET A 591 -22.67 23.56 -16.70
C MET A 591 -23.50 22.74 -17.70
N ASP A 592 -23.00 21.59 -18.15
CA ASP A 592 -23.71 20.72 -19.09
C ASP A 592 -25.00 20.15 -18.47
N GLU A 593 -24.93 19.60 -17.26
CA GLU A 593 -26.08 19.09 -16.49
C GLU A 593 -27.15 20.16 -16.26
N ILE A 594 -26.74 21.37 -15.87
CA ILE A 594 -27.65 22.49 -15.64
C ILE A 594 -28.35 22.89 -16.94
N LYS A 595 -27.60 22.97 -18.06
CA LYS A 595 -28.17 23.28 -19.39
C LYS A 595 -29.19 22.23 -19.82
N GLU A 596 -28.92 20.94 -19.61
CA GLU A 596 -29.85 19.86 -19.93
C GLU A 596 -31.15 19.95 -19.12
N ARG A 597 -31.06 20.19 -17.81
CA ARG A 597 -32.23 20.33 -16.94
C ARG A 597 -33.09 21.53 -17.32
N VAL A 598 -32.45 22.67 -17.61
CA VAL A 598 -33.15 23.87 -18.07
C VAL A 598 -33.80 23.62 -19.44
N ALA A 599 -33.12 22.91 -20.36
CA ALA A 599 -33.70 22.52 -21.64
C ALA A 599 -34.88 21.54 -21.51
N ALA A 600 -34.88 20.70 -20.47
CA ALA A 600 -36.01 19.84 -20.10
C ALA A 600 -37.18 20.60 -19.42
N GLY A 601 -37.07 21.93 -19.26
CA GLY A 601 -38.10 22.78 -18.67
C GLY A 601 -38.05 22.86 -17.14
N GLU A 602 -37.01 22.33 -16.49
CA GLU A 602 -36.83 22.47 -15.04
C GLU A 602 -36.39 23.89 -14.67
N THR A 603 -37.01 24.46 -13.65
CA THR A 603 -36.51 25.71 -13.05
C THR A 603 -35.28 25.39 -12.20
N PHE A 604 -34.13 25.96 -12.55
CA PHE A 604 -32.88 25.72 -11.84
C PHE A 604 -32.44 26.95 -11.04
N LYS A 605 -32.00 26.73 -9.80
CA LYS A 605 -31.31 27.71 -8.96
C LYS A 605 -30.16 26.99 -8.27
N THR A 606 -28.96 27.57 -8.33
CA THR A 606 -27.78 26.99 -7.68
C THR A 606 -27.98 26.80 -6.18
N ARG A 607 -27.41 25.73 -5.64
CA ARG A 607 -27.28 25.43 -4.22
C ARG A 607 -26.10 26.13 -3.56
N PHE A 608 -25.33 26.91 -4.32
CA PHE A 608 -24.18 27.63 -3.79
C PHE A 608 -24.57 28.45 -2.56
N ARG A 609 -23.88 28.19 -1.45
CA ARG A 609 -24.21 28.79 -0.14
C ARG A 609 -23.75 30.25 0.01
N GLY A 610 -23.07 30.79 -1.00
CA GLY A 610 -22.52 32.14 -0.98
C GLY A 610 -21.12 32.21 -0.39
N TRP A 611 -20.46 33.34 -0.62
CA TRP A 611 -19.07 33.57 -0.23
C TRP A 611 -18.85 33.60 1.30
N GLN A 612 -19.89 33.90 2.09
CA GLN A 612 -19.79 33.98 3.56
C GLN A 612 -19.62 32.62 4.25
N VAL A 613 -19.76 31.51 3.52
CA VAL A 613 -19.63 30.16 4.08
C VAL A 613 -18.25 29.87 4.69
N VAL A 614 -17.21 30.61 4.27
CA VAL A 614 -15.86 30.54 4.84
C VAL A 614 -15.82 30.84 6.35
N GLU A 615 -16.72 31.71 6.83
CA GLU A 615 -16.78 32.17 8.22
C GLU A 615 -17.67 31.30 9.12
N GLN A 616 -18.37 30.30 8.56
CA GLN A 616 -19.23 29.44 9.35
C GLN A 616 -18.44 28.46 10.22
N ALA A 617 -18.87 28.32 11.48
CA ALA A 617 -18.37 27.33 12.41
C ALA A 617 -18.68 25.93 11.89
N PHE A 618 -17.66 25.07 11.92
CA PHE A 618 -17.71 23.71 11.42
C PHE A 618 -17.45 22.78 12.60
N VAL A 619 -18.45 21.97 12.96
CA VAL A 619 -18.31 21.01 14.06
C VAL A 619 -18.01 19.65 13.46
N HIS A 620 -16.93 19.06 13.94
CA HIS A 620 -16.53 17.70 13.61
C HIS A 620 -16.72 16.83 14.86
N GLU A 621 -17.52 15.79 14.73
CA GLU A 621 -17.81 14.80 15.76
C GLU A 621 -17.47 13.41 15.24
N GLU A 622 -17.15 12.50 16.16
CA GLU A 622 -16.88 11.11 15.83
C GLU A 622 -17.80 10.20 16.62
N GLU A 623 -18.31 9.16 15.96
CA GLU A 623 -19.21 8.20 16.58
C GLU A 623 -18.85 6.79 16.10
N VAL A 624 -18.87 5.80 16.99
CA VAL A 624 -18.82 4.40 16.57
C VAL A 624 -20.22 3.99 16.08
N CYS A 625 -20.32 3.57 14.83
CA CYS A 625 -21.56 3.17 14.19
C CYS A 625 -22.24 2.03 14.96
N ASN A 626 -23.33 2.35 15.65
CA ASN A 626 -24.21 1.40 16.32
C ASN A 626 -25.59 1.29 15.62
N ARG A 627 -25.75 1.93 14.45
CA ARG A 627 -27.04 2.07 13.74
C ARG A 627 -27.63 0.74 13.25
N ASN A 628 -26.83 -0.31 13.15
CA ASN A 628 -27.31 -1.68 12.97
C ASN A 628 -26.77 -2.55 14.10
N VAL A 629 -27.67 -3.02 14.97
CA VAL A 629 -27.35 -3.85 16.14
C VAL A 629 -26.69 -5.19 15.75
N ASN A 630 -26.97 -5.68 14.54
CA ASN A 630 -26.39 -6.91 13.99
C ASN A 630 -25.12 -6.66 13.16
N CYS A 631 -24.60 -5.42 13.11
CA CYS A 631 -23.38 -5.09 12.38
C CYS A 631 -22.16 -5.23 13.28
N HIS A 632 -21.24 -6.12 12.91
CA HIS A 632 -20.01 -6.39 13.66
C HIS A 632 -18.83 -5.49 13.26
N ASN A 633 -19.03 -4.57 12.31
CA ASN A 633 -17.95 -3.74 11.79
C ASN A 633 -17.54 -2.60 12.74
N GLN A 634 -18.43 -2.19 13.66
CA GLN A 634 -18.19 -1.10 14.63
C GLN A 634 -17.47 0.11 14.01
N CYS A 635 -17.92 0.52 12.82
CA CYS A 635 -17.16 1.47 12.03
C CYS A 635 -17.11 2.84 12.73
N LYS A 636 -15.94 3.46 12.78
CA LYS A 636 -15.84 4.85 13.22
C LYS A 636 -16.39 5.77 12.13
N LEU A 637 -17.47 6.48 12.42
CA LEU A 637 -18.09 7.48 11.56
C LEU A 637 -17.57 8.87 11.91
N GLN A 638 -17.40 9.68 10.87
CA GLN A 638 -17.00 11.08 10.94
C GLN A 638 -18.24 11.91 10.63
N ILE A 639 -18.70 12.73 11.57
CA ILE A 639 -19.91 13.52 11.44
C ILE A 639 -19.50 14.99 11.33
N TYR A 640 -19.79 15.60 10.19
CA TYR A 640 -19.53 17.00 9.91
C TYR A 640 -20.83 17.78 9.94
N LYS A 641 -20.88 18.84 10.74
CA LYS A 641 -22.04 19.71 10.89
C LYS A 641 -21.70 21.13 10.48
N VAL A 642 -22.52 21.70 9.59
CA VAL A 642 -22.45 23.10 9.14
C VAL A 642 -23.82 23.73 9.31
N GLY A 643 -23.97 24.58 10.33
CA GLY A 643 -25.29 25.09 10.73
C GLY A 643 -26.22 23.94 11.12
N ASN A 644 -27.33 23.78 10.38
CA ASN A 644 -28.30 22.68 10.58
C ASN A 644 -28.04 21.45 9.70
N ASP A 645 -27.09 21.54 8.75
CA ASP A 645 -26.80 20.44 7.84
C ASP A 645 -25.74 19.51 8.44
N GLU A 646 -26.05 18.22 8.49
CA GLU A 646 -25.13 17.16 8.92
C GLU A 646 -24.73 16.29 7.72
N ALA A 647 -23.47 15.90 7.62
CA ALA A 647 -23.02 14.81 6.76
C ALA A 647 -22.19 13.81 7.56
N ILE A 648 -22.43 12.54 7.31
CA ILE A 648 -21.75 11.44 7.97
C ILE A 648 -20.82 10.80 6.92
N TYR A 649 -19.58 10.50 7.28
CA TYR A 649 -18.58 9.87 6.43
C TYR A 649 -17.95 8.69 7.13
N GLY A 650 -17.36 7.80 6.33
CA GLY A 650 -16.81 6.55 6.81
C GLY A 650 -17.87 5.48 6.96
N GLY A 651 -17.45 4.34 7.52
CA GLY A 651 -18.27 3.15 7.54
C GLY A 651 -17.91 2.17 6.43
N ASP A 652 -17.32 1.04 6.79
CA ASP A 652 -16.99 -0.09 5.90
C ASP A 652 -18.19 -0.69 5.13
N CYS A 653 -19.41 -0.24 5.44
CA CYS A 653 -20.63 -0.61 4.70
C CYS A 653 -21.00 0.40 3.60
N GLY A 654 -20.23 1.48 3.46
CA GLY A 654 -20.44 2.58 2.53
C GLY A 654 -21.73 3.39 2.76
N MET A 655 -22.51 3.10 3.83
CA MET A 655 -23.88 3.61 4.03
C MET A 655 -24.00 5.13 3.89
N TYR A 656 -22.97 5.86 4.33
CA TYR A 656 -22.99 7.31 4.43
C TYR A 656 -22.25 8.01 3.28
N GLU A 657 -21.62 7.27 2.37
CA GLU A 657 -20.80 7.82 1.29
C GLU A 657 -21.63 8.25 0.05
N SER A 658 -22.90 7.80 -0.07
CA SER A 658 -23.77 8.15 -1.21
C SER A 658 -25.11 8.74 -0.78
N ARG A 659 -25.33 10.03 -1.05
CA ARG A 659 -26.62 10.73 -0.83
C ARG A 659 -27.57 10.72 -2.04
N GLN A 660 -27.34 9.90 -3.07
CA GLN A 660 -28.33 9.68 -4.15
C GLN A 660 -29.58 8.95 -3.62
N GLN A 661 -30.36 9.65 -2.79
CA GLN A 661 -31.70 9.29 -2.39
C GLN A 661 -32.63 9.62 -3.57
N GLY A 662 -32.76 8.69 -4.52
CA GLY A 662 -33.64 8.91 -5.67
C GLY A 662 -33.94 7.69 -6.54
N LYS A 663 -33.09 6.65 -6.55
CA LYS A 663 -33.34 5.43 -7.35
C LYS A 663 -33.86 4.29 -6.48
N LYS A 664 -34.79 3.50 -7.04
CA LYS A 664 -35.29 2.26 -6.44
C LYS A 664 -34.11 1.29 -6.27
N ARG A 665 -33.85 0.83 -5.04
CA ARG A 665 -32.75 -0.11 -4.74
C ARG A 665 -32.90 -1.40 -5.54
N ALA A 666 -31.79 -1.90 -6.07
CA ALA A 666 -31.73 -3.25 -6.65
C ALA A 666 -31.58 -4.30 -5.52
N PRO A 667 -31.94 -5.57 -5.74
CA PRO A 667 -31.68 -6.63 -4.76
C PRO A 667 -30.18 -6.83 -4.48
N ASP A 668 -29.82 -7.10 -3.22
CA ASP A 668 -28.47 -7.55 -2.84
C ASP A 668 -28.36 -9.07 -3.06
N PHE A 669 -27.81 -9.47 -4.21
CA PHE A 669 -27.74 -10.88 -4.58
C PHE A 669 -26.69 -11.68 -3.79
N ASN A 670 -25.70 -11.03 -3.15
CA ASN A 670 -24.80 -11.74 -2.23
C ASN A 670 -25.53 -12.09 -0.92
N ARG A 671 -26.38 -11.19 -0.42
CA ARG A 671 -27.24 -11.52 0.72
C ARG A 671 -28.21 -12.66 0.38
N VAL A 672 -28.84 -12.63 -0.80
CA VAL A 672 -29.69 -13.74 -1.28
C VAL A 672 -28.91 -15.06 -1.30
N ARG A 673 -27.66 -15.04 -1.79
CA ARG A 673 -26.77 -16.21 -1.77
C ARG A 673 -26.51 -16.71 -0.37
N GLN A 674 -26.14 -15.82 0.56
CA GLN A 674 -25.85 -16.19 1.95
C GLN A 674 -27.09 -16.78 2.65
N GLU A 675 -28.26 -16.16 2.46
CA GLU A 675 -29.52 -16.67 3.00
C GLU A 675 -29.85 -18.08 2.46
N LEU A 676 -29.63 -18.34 1.18
CA LEU A 676 -29.78 -19.69 0.60
C LEU A 676 -28.76 -20.67 1.19
N TYR A 677 -27.49 -20.28 1.26
CA TYR A 677 -26.40 -21.13 1.74
C TYR A 677 -26.61 -21.57 3.19
N PHE A 678 -26.92 -20.63 4.09
CA PHE A 678 -27.15 -20.92 5.51
C PHE A 678 -28.51 -21.56 5.78
N ARG A 679 -29.52 -21.36 4.92
CA ARG A 679 -30.81 -22.09 5.01
C ARG A 679 -30.60 -23.60 4.91
N HIS A 680 -29.72 -24.06 4.02
CA HIS A 680 -29.39 -25.49 3.87
C HIS A 680 -28.52 -26.03 5.02
N MET A 681 -27.96 -25.17 5.88
CA MET A 681 -27.21 -25.56 7.09
C MET A 681 -27.97 -25.32 8.40
N LYS A 682 -29.21 -24.82 8.33
CA LYS A 682 -29.96 -24.39 9.51
C LYS A 682 -30.11 -25.53 10.52
N GLY A 683 -29.65 -25.28 11.75
CA GLY A 683 -29.71 -26.23 12.87
C GLY A 683 -28.60 -27.28 12.89
N LEU A 684 -27.61 -27.21 11.98
CA LEU A 684 -26.49 -28.16 11.92
C LEU A 684 -25.18 -27.60 12.48
N TYR A 685 -25.13 -26.31 12.81
CA TYR A 685 -23.95 -25.65 13.36
C TYR A 685 -24.32 -24.65 14.45
N ARG A 686 -23.32 -24.28 15.27
CA ARG A 686 -23.36 -23.15 16.20
C ARG A 686 -22.32 -22.10 15.82
N VAL A 687 -22.53 -20.84 16.20
CA VAL A 687 -21.54 -19.77 16.01
C VAL A 687 -20.77 -19.53 17.30
N ALA A 688 -19.44 -19.48 17.22
CA ALA A 688 -18.59 -19.29 18.39
C ALA A 688 -18.80 -17.90 19.03
N GLY A 689 -19.35 -17.86 20.24
CA GLY A 689 -19.71 -16.63 20.95
C GLY A 689 -21.19 -16.54 21.33
N GLU A 690 -22.04 -17.40 20.77
CA GLU A 690 -23.42 -17.61 21.22
C GLU A 690 -23.43 -18.69 22.33
N GLU A 691 -23.94 -18.35 23.52
CA GLU A 691 -23.93 -19.22 24.71
C GLU A 691 -24.99 -20.36 24.64
N PRO A 692 -24.74 -21.54 25.25
CA PRO A 692 -23.49 -21.97 25.89
C PRO A 692 -22.57 -22.76 24.94
N PHE A 693 -21.27 -22.54 25.13
CA PHE A 693 -20.19 -23.02 24.25
C PHE A 693 -19.82 -24.52 24.46
N LYS A 694 -20.10 -25.10 25.64
CA LYS A 694 -19.89 -26.54 25.91
C LYS A 694 -20.86 -27.41 25.09
N SER A 695 -20.49 -28.66 24.79
CA SER A 695 -21.41 -29.61 24.14
C SER A 695 -22.68 -29.73 24.99
N GLN A 696 -23.84 -29.52 24.37
CA GLN A 696 -25.12 -29.72 25.04
C GLN A 696 -25.48 -31.21 25.15
N SER A 697 -24.74 -32.10 24.46
CA SER A 697 -25.10 -33.51 24.27
C SER A 697 -24.01 -34.54 24.59
N GLY A 698 -22.84 -34.11 25.08
CA GLY A 698 -21.68 -34.98 25.35
C GLY A 698 -20.91 -35.44 24.10
N LYS A 699 -21.19 -34.83 22.94
CA LYS A 699 -20.52 -35.08 21.66
C LYS A 699 -19.24 -34.26 21.52
N ILE A 700 -18.31 -34.76 20.71
CA ILE A 700 -17.09 -34.02 20.33
C ILE A 700 -17.48 -32.82 19.47
N VAL A 701 -16.98 -31.64 19.85
CA VAL A 701 -17.19 -30.37 19.17
C VAL A 701 -16.05 -30.10 18.19
N ILE A 702 -16.39 -30.02 16.91
CA ILE A 702 -15.46 -29.72 15.82
C ILE A 702 -15.59 -28.24 15.43
N GLY A 703 -14.51 -27.49 15.58
CA GLY A 703 -14.39 -26.10 15.13
C GLY A 703 -14.02 -26.02 13.66
N MET A 704 -14.80 -25.31 12.85
CA MET A 704 -14.55 -25.07 11.43
C MET A 704 -14.44 -23.56 11.15
N PRO A 705 -13.24 -23.05 10.82
CA PRO A 705 -13.05 -21.63 10.50
C PRO A 705 -13.89 -21.19 9.30
N ARG A 706 -14.67 -20.10 9.44
CA ARG A 706 -15.44 -19.44 8.38
C ARG A 706 -14.52 -18.63 7.46
N SER A 707 -13.56 -19.29 6.82
CA SER A 707 -12.59 -18.67 5.91
C SER A 707 -12.23 -19.57 4.73
N LEU A 708 -11.65 -18.98 3.68
CA LEU A 708 -11.13 -19.69 2.49
C LEU A 708 -12.13 -20.72 1.93
N GLY A 709 -11.81 -22.01 2.05
CA GLY A 709 -12.63 -23.11 1.54
C GLY A 709 -14.04 -23.18 2.12
N PHE A 710 -14.30 -22.58 3.30
CA PHE A 710 -15.63 -22.58 3.90
C PHE A 710 -16.70 -21.94 2.99
N HIS A 711 -16.38 -20.82 2.32
CA HIS A 711 -17.36 -20.13 1.48
C HIS A 711 -17.84 -20.97 0.30
N GLN A 712 -17.04 -21.98 -0.10
CA GLN A 712 -17.39 -22.94 -1.14
C GLN A 712 -17.98 -24.23 -0.53
N LEU A 713 -17.25 -24.85 0.40
CA LEU A 713 -17.47 -26.24 0.84
C LEU A 713 -18.03 -26.36 2.27
N GLY A 714 -18.27 -25.26 2.98
CA GLY A 714 -18.81 -25.26 4.34
C GLY A 714 -20.12 -26.02 4.48
N LEU A 715 -21.02 -25.92 3.48
CA LEU A 715 -22.26 -26.70 3.39
C LEU A 715 -21.96 -28.21 3.38
N PHE A 716 -21.12 -28.66 2.47
CA PHE A 716 -20.72 -30.07 2.37
C PHE A 716 -20.10 -30.58 3.67
N TRP A 717 -19.14 -29.85 4.23
CA TRP A 717 -18.44 -30.25 5.46
C TRP A 717 -19.36 -30.28 6.68
N THR A 718 -20.26 -29.31 6.81
CA THR A 718 -21.21 -29.26 7.94
C THR A 718 -22.12 -30.48 7.93
N HIS A 719 -22.67 -30.85 6.76
CA HIS A 719 -23.50 -32.05 6.62
C HIS A 719 -22.71 -33.32 6.89
N LEU A 720 -21.51 -33.46 6.29
CA LEU A 720 -20.66 -34.63 6.47
C LEU A 720 -20.33 -34.87 7.96
N LEU A 721 -19.83 -33.84 8.65
CA LEU A 721 -19.40 -33.95 10.05
C LEU A 721 -20.59 -34.19 10.99
N THR A 722 -21.72 -33.53 10.76
CA THR A 722 -22.91 -33.73 11.59
C THR A 722 -23.48 -35.14 11.43
N LYS A 723 -23.47 -35.68 10.21
CA LYS A 723 -23.91 -37.06 9.91
C LYS A 723 -22.98 -38.12 10.47
N LEU A 724 -21.69 -37.82 10.58
CA LEU A 724 -20.73 -38.63 11.31
C LEU A 724 -20.88 -38.53 12.85
N GLY A 725 -21.84 -37.75 13.34
CA GLY A 725 -22.20 -37.69 14.76
C GLY A 725 -21.49 -36.58 15.56
N TYR A 726 -20.81 -35.64 14.91
CA TYR A 726 -20.11 -34.54 15.57
C TYR A 726 -20.98 -33.29 15.70
N GLU A 727 -20.69 -32.45 16.71
CA GLU A 727 -21.24 -31.10 16.78
C GLU A 727 -20.31 -30.13 16.04
N VAL A 728 -20.85 -29.28 15.16
CA VAL A 728 -20.06 -28.30 14.40
C VAL A 728 -20.20 -26.91 15.02
N VAL A 729 -19.07 -26.26 15.27
CA VAL A 729 -19.00 -24.83 15.63
C VAL A 729 -18.23 -24.10 14.53
N ILE A 730 -18.78 -23.00 14.04
CA ILE A 730 -18.09 -22.10 13.10
C ILE A 730 -17.70 -20.80 13.78
N SER A 731 -16.69 -20.12 13.24
CA SER A 731 -16.34 -18.77 13.70
C SER A 731 -17.41 -17.74 13.28
N PRO A 732 -17.49 -16.57 13.95
CA PRO A 732 -18.38 -15.48 13.58
C PRO A 732 -18.13 -14.94 12.17
N GLU A 733 -18.96 -14.00 11.75
CA GLU A 733 -18.62 -13.17 10.59
C GLU A 733 -17.31 -12.43 10.79
N THR A 734 -16.55 -12.26 9.71
CA THR A 734 -15.26 -11.58 9.74
C THR A 734 -15.43 -10.16 10.28
N SER A 735 -14.89 -9.92 11.48
CA SER A 735 -14.86 -8.61 12.15
C SER A 735 -13.46 -8.01 12.13
N SER A 736 -13.33 -6.74 12.49
CA SER A 736 -12.02 -6.08 12.68
C SER A 736 -11.16 -6.82 13.69
N GLU A 737 -11.76 -7.33 14.78
CA GLU A 737 -11.04 -8.12 15.78
C GLU A 737 -10.46 -9.42 15.20
N ILE A 738 -11.22 -10.11 14.34
CA ILE A 738 -10.74 -11.32 13.66
C ILE A 738 -9.60 -10.95 12.70
N VAL A 739 -9.73 -9.87 11.95
CA VAL A 739 -8.67 -9.37 11.05
C VAL A 739 -7.39 -9.08 11.83
N ASP A 740 -7.46 -8.33 12.92
CA ASP A 740 -6.31 -7.92 13.73
C ASP A 740 -5.60 -9.12 14.38
N ARG A 741 -6.38 -10.09 14.88
CA ARG A 741 -5.85 -11.36 15.39
C ARG A 741 -5.13 -12.14 14.29
N GLY A 742 -5.69 -12.14 13.08
CA GLY A 742 -5.09 -12.80 11.92
C GLY A 742 -3.76 -12.19 11.54
N ILE A 743 -3.73 -10.87 11.34
CA ILE A 743 -2.51 -10.11 11.00
C ILE A 743 -1.43 -10.33 12.07
N SER A 744 -1.80 -10.28 13.35
CA SER A 744 -0.85 -10.45 14.47
C SER A 744 -0.27 -11.86 14.58
N ALA A 745 -0.99 -12.88 14.09
CA ALA A 745 -0.56 -14.27 14.17
C ALA A 745 0.30 -14.72 12.98
N MET A 746 0.30 -13.98 11.86
CA MET A 746 1.02 -14.39 10.65
C MET A 746 2.53 -14.51 10.86
N THR A 747 3.12 -15.59 10.36
CA THR A 747 4.57 -15.82 10.35
C THR A 747 5.25 -15.47 9.03
N CYS A 748 4.47 -15.20 7.99
CA CYS A 748 4.94 -14.81 6.66
C CYS A 748 3.88 -13.95 5.97
N GLU A 749 4.25 -13.21 4.95
CA GLU A 749 3.27 -12.41 4.20
C GLU A 749 2.41 -13.24 3.25
N ALA A 750 1.12 -12.89 3.16
CA ALA A 750 0.14 -13.59 2.34
C ALA A 750 -0.99 -12.65 1.86
N CYS A 751 -1.87 -13.13 0.98
CA CYS A 751 -3.05 -12.37 0.58
C CYS A 751 -4.06 -12.22 1.73
N PHE A 752 -4.87 -11.15 1.69
CA PHE A 752 -5.78 -10.79 2.79
C PHE A 752 -6.71 -11.93 3.28
N PRO A 753 -7.33 -12.75 2.41
CA PRO A 753 -8.15 -13.88 2.84
C PRO A 753 -7.39 -14.94 3.67
N VAL A 754 -6.08 -15.11 3.44
CA VAL A 754 -5.24 -16.04 4.21
C VAL A 754 -4.92 -15.47 5.60
N LYS A 755 -4.76 -14.14 5.71
CA LYS A 755 -4.60 -13.48 7.01
C LYS A 755 -5.88 -13.59 7.84
N ILE A 756 -7.03 -13.39 7.20
CA ILE A 756 -8.34 -13.61 7.82
C ILE A 756 -8.48 -15.06 8.31
N SER A 757 -7.95 -16.05 7.58
CA SER A 757 -7.97 -17.46 8.00
C SER A 757 -7.27 -17.68 9.35
N HIS A 758 -6.17 -16.98 9.61
CA HIS A 758 -5.44 -17.02 10.89
C HIS A 758 -6.29 -16.46 12.04
N GLY A 759 -7.01 -15.37 11.79
CA GLY A 759 -7.92 -14.78 12.76
C GLY A 759 -9.07 -15.71 13.14
N HIS A 760 -9.69 -16.34 12.15
CA HIS A 760 -10.80 -17.29 12.38
C HIS A 760 -10.31 -18.54 13.13
N ALA A 761 -9.18 -19.10 12.75
CA ALA A 761 -8.59 -20.24 13.46
C ALA A 761 -8.18 -19.89 14.89
N ALA A 762 -7.55 -18.73 15.10
CA ALA A 762 -7.19 -18.24 16.44
C ALA A 762 -8.41 -18.04 17.33
N THR A 763 -9.54 -17.62 16.75
CA THR A 763 -10.81 -17.44 17.48
C THR A 763 -11.46 -18.76 17.88
N LEU A 764 -11.21 -19.84 17.15
CA LEU A 764 -11.79 -21.17 17.41
C LEU A 764 -10.91 -22.12 18.21
N LYS A 765 -9.59 -21.94 18.24
CA LYS A 765 -8.64 -22.94 18.79
C LYS A 765 -8.93 -23.33 20.25
N ASP A 766 -9.40 -22.38 21.06
CA ASP A 766 -9.75 -22.59 22.48
C ASP A 766 -11.27 -22.80 22.67
N LYS A 767 -11.99 -22.87 21.55
CA LYS A 767 -13.44 -22.99 21.42
C LYS A 767 -13.82 -24.21 20.56
N CYS A 768 -13.12 -25.33 20.70
CA CYS A 768 -13.53 -26.64 20.20
C CYS A 768 -12.66 -27.74 20.79
N ASP A 769 -13.09 -29.00 20.67
CA ASP A 769 -12.26 -30.14 21.03
C ASP A 769 -11.23 -30.43 19.93
N LEU A 770 -11.67 -30.32 18.67
CA LEU A 770 -10.87 -30.54 17.47
C LEU A 770 -11.12 -29.43 16.44
N LEU A 771 -10.06 -28.94 15.79
CA LEU A 771 -10.17 -28.05 14.63
C LEU A 771 -10.20 -28.85 13.32
N PHE A 772 -11.18 -28.58 12.46
CA PHE A 772 -11.24 -29.13 11.10
C PHE A 772 -10.58 -28.18 10.10
N MET A 773 -9.46 -28.61 9.54
CA MET A 773 -8.64 -27.85 8.59
C MET A 773 -8.15 -28.76 7.46
N PRO A 774 -9.03 -29.09 6.50
CA PRO A 774 -8.68 -29.97 5.38
C PRO A 774 -7.66 -29.29 4.46
N MET A 775 -6.73 -30.08 3.92
CA MET A 775 -5.81 -29.63 2.88
C MET A 775 -6.49 -29.81 1.53
N LEU A 776 -7.04 -28.74 0.98
CA LEU A 776 -7.73 -28.74 -0.31
C LEU A 776 -6.70 -28.65 -1.43
N ILE A 777 -6.50 -29.73 -2.19
CA ILE A 777 -5.46 -29.80 -3.24
C ILE A 777 -6.06 -29.68 -4.63
N GLU A 778 -7.01 -30.55 -4.97
CA GLU A 778 -7.66 -30.57 -6.30
C GLU A 778 -9.17 -30.39 -6.19
N MET A 779 -9.72 -29.51 -7.03
CA MET A 779 -11.16 -29.29 -7.24
C MET A 779 -11.75 -30.34 -8.18
N GLU A 780 -13.07 -30.54 -8.15
CA GLU A 780 -13.77 -31.27 -9.20
C GLU A 780 -13.57 -30.58 -10.56
N SER A 781 -13.36 -31.37 -11.63
CA SER A 781 -13.34 -30.88 -13.01
C SER A 781 -14.03 -31.87 -13.94
N HIS A 782 -14.72 -31.34 -14.95
CA HIS A 782 -15.51 -32.10 -15.93
C HIS A 782 -14.87 -32.13 -17.32
N GLN A 783 -13.72 -31.45 -17.51
CA GLN A 783 -13.08 -31.24 -18.81
C GLN A 783 -11.61 -31.69 -18.82
N GLY A 784 -11.20 -32.72 -18.07
CA GLY A 784 -9.81 -33.26 -18.14
C GLY A 784 -8.68 -32.36 -17.61
N ASN A 785 -8.85 -31.04 -17.63
CA ASN A 785 -7.87 -30.01 -17.26
C ASN A 785 -7.43 -30.02 -15.80
N ASN A 786 -6.24 -29.49 -15.52
CA ASN A 786 -5.75 -29.26 -14.16
C ASN A 786 -6.68 -28.32 -13.39
N ALA A 787 -7.01 -28.68 -12.14
CA ALA A 787 -7.99 -27.93 -11.33
C ALA A 787 -7.52 -27.78 -9.88
N PHE A 788 -6.30 -27.30 -9.70
CA PHE A 788 -5.69 -27.16 -8.38
C PHE A 788 -6.21 -25.93 -7.64
N TYR A 789 -6.26 -26.02 -6.31
CA TYR A 789 -6.39 -24.86 -5.44
C TYR A 789 -5.09 -24.04 -5.45
N CYS A 790 -5.09 -22.84 -4.85
CA CYS A 790 -3.85 -22.07 -4.79
C CYS A 790 -2.91 -22.62 -3.71
N PRO A 791 -1.58 -22.40 -3.82
CA PRO A 791 -0.62 -22.96 -2.87
C PRO A 791 -0.85 -22.48 -1.43
N TYR A 792 -1.36 -21.27 -1.24
CA TYR A 792 -1.74 -20.79 0.08
C TYR A 792 -2.93 -21.56 0.66
N VAL A 793 -3.93 -21.92 -0.14
CA VAL A 793 -5.07 -22.74 0.33
C VAL A 793 -4.61 -24.18 0.62
N GLU A 794 -3.75 -24.73 -0.23
CA GLU A 794 -3.16 -26.08 -0.05
C GLU A 794 -2.34 -26.16 1.26
N ALA A 795 -1.51 -25.15 1.52
CA ALA A 795 -0.61 -25.10 2.66
C ALA A 795 -1.24 -24.48 3.93
N ASN A 796 -2.45 -23.91 3.84
CA ASN A 796 -3.06 -23.10 4.91
C ASN A 796 -3.08 -23.83 6.26
N THR A 797 -3.36 -25.13 6.25
CA THR A 797 -3.37 -25.95 7.47
C THR A 797 -2.03 -25.93 8.19
N TYR A 798 -0.91 -26.11 7.47
CA TYR A 798 0.42 -26.11 8.09
C TYR A 798 0.87 -24.70 8.49
N MET A 799 0.51 -23.69 7.69
CA MET A 799 0.73 -22.29 8.06
C MET A 799 0.07 -21.95 9.39
N LEU A 800 -1.21 -22.30 9.54
CA LEU A 800 -1.97 -22.10 10.78
C LEU A 800 -1.39 -22.88 11.96
N MET A 801 -0.99 -24.13 11.75
CA MET A 801 -0.38 -24.93 12.81
C MET A 801 0.93 -24.33 13.31
N ALA A 802 1.79 -23.86 12.40
CA ALA A 802 3.05 -23.21 12.74
C ALA A 802 2.83 -21.87 13.43
N ALA A 803 1.94 -21.03 12.89
CA ALA A 803 1.65 -19.70 13.39
C ALA A 803 0.98 -19.69 14.77
N LEU A 804 0.05 -20.61 15.01
CA LEU A 804 -0.75 -20.65 16.25
C LEU A 804 -0.25 -21.68 17.27
N GLY A 805 0.82 -22.42 16.95
CA GLY A 805 1.36 -23.48 17.81
C GLY A 805 0.35 -24.59 18.10
N LEU A 806 -0.45 -24.98 17.09
CA LEU A 806 -1.54 -25.93 17.28
C LEU A 806 -1.02 -27.36 17.50
N ASP A 807 -1.55 -28.04 18.52
CA ASP A 807 -1.28 -29.46 18.74
C ASP A 807 -1.85 -30.28 17.57
N ALA A 808 -0.98 -31.03 16.89
CA ALA A 808 -1.38 -31.92 15.81
C ALA A 808 -2.45 -32.94 16.24
N LYS A 809 -2.50 -33.32 17.53
CA LYS A 809 -3.53 -34.22 18.10
C LYS A 809 -4.90 -33.56 18.27
N LYS A 810 -5.02 -32.25 18.05
CA LYS A 810 -6.28 -31.50 18.10
C LYS A 810 -6.75 -30.99 16.73
N VAL A 811 -6.15 -31.46 15.65
CA VAL A 811 -6.45 -30.98 14.29
C VAL A 811 -6.84 -32.16 13.41
N ILE A 812 -7.99 -32.09 12.74
CA ILE A 812 -8.42 -33.00 11.68
C ILE A 812 -7.99 -32.37 10.34
N LYS A 813 -7.05 -33.01 9.63
CA LYS A 813 -6.43 -32.45 8.42
C LYS A 813 -6.31 -33.46 7.27
N PRO A 814 -7.42 -33.95 6.72
CA PRO A 814 -7.37 -34.84 5.56
C PRO A 814 -6.83 -34.08 4.34
N ALA A 815 -6.03 -34.77 3.52
CA ALA A 815 -5.70 -34.33 2.17
C ALA A 815 -6.88 -34.62 1.25
N ILE A 816 -7.34 -33.62 0.49
CA ILE A 816 -8.54 -33.71 -0.33
C ILE A 816 -8.20 -33.52 -1.81
N TYR A 817 -8.43 -34.58 -2.59
CA TYR A 817 -8.34 -34.59 -4.04
C TYR A 817 -9.71 -34.94 -4.63
N PHE A 818 -10.56 -33.94 -4.87
CA PHE A 818 -11.94 -34.23 -5.33
C PHE A 818 -11.99 -35.03 -6.63
N LYS A 819 -11.02 -34.84 -7.54
CA LYS A 819 -10.86 -35.63 -8.77
C LYS A 819 -10.66 -37.14 -8.54
N LYS A 820 -10.05 -37.54 -7.43
CA LYS A 820 -9.85 -38.96 -7.09
C LYS A 820 -11.12 -39.60 -6.53
N GLY A 821 -12.15 -38.79 -6.28
CA GLY A 821 -13.47 -39.24 -5.86
C GLY A 821 -13.56 -39.69 -4.41
N LYS A 822 -14.73 -40.24 -4.08
CA LYS A 822 -15.17 -40.60 -2.73
C LYS A 822 -14.21 -41.52 -1.98
N LEU A 823 -13.65 -42.53 -2.66
CA LEU A 823 -12.80 -43.54 -2.01
C LEU A 823 -11.50 -42.93 -1.47
N ASP A 824 -10.86 -42.04 -2.23
CA ASP A 824 -9.63 -41.36 -1.79
C ASP A 824 -9.90 -40.46 -0.58
N MET A 825 -11.00 -39.71 -0.61
CA MET A 825 -11.44 -38.92 0.54
C MET A 825 -11.69 -39.80 1.77
N GLN A 826 -12.39 -40.92 1.60
CA GLN A 826 -12.65 -41.87 2.69
C GLN A 826 -11.36 -42.40 3.32
N LEU A 827 -10.37 -42.79 2.51
CA LEU A 827 -9.07 -43.26 2.99
C LEU A 827 -8.31 -42.16 3.75
N SER A 828 -8.38 -40.91 3.26
CA SER A 828 -7.77 -39.75 3.91
C SER A 828 -8.38 -39.47 5.28
N PHE A 829 -9.72 -39.50 5.40
CA PHE A 829 -10.41 -39.37 6.68
C PHE A 829 -10.13 -40.55 7.62
N ALA A 830 -10.13 -41.79 7.11
CA ALA A 830 -9.82 -42.99 7.89
C ALA A 830 -8.43 -42.90 8.56
N LYS A 831 -7.44 -42.41 7.81
CA LYS A 831 -6.08 -42.18 8.30
C LYS A 831 -6.06 -41.13 9.42
N GLU A 832 -6.75 -40.02 9.24
CA GLU A 832 -6.81 -38.93 10.22
C GLU A 832 -7.58 -39.32 11.48
N PHE A 833 -8.69 -40.03 11.35
CA PHE A 833 -9.47 -40.49 12.50
C PHE A 833 -8.68 -41.50 13.33
N ARG A 834 -7.98 -42.44 12.67
CA ARG A 834 -7.05 -43.35 13.36
C ARG A 834 -5.96 -42.61 14.10
N ARG A 835 -5.36 -41.58 13.49
CA ARG A 835 -4.31 -40.74 14.10
C ARG A 835 -4.81 -40.00 15.35
N LEU A 836 -6.07 -39.61 15.36
CA LEU A 836 -6.72 -38.87 16.46
C LEU A 836 -7.37 -39.79 17.50
N GLY A 837 -7.34 -41.11 17.32
CA GLY A 837 -8.01 -42.07 18.20
C GLY A 837 -9.54 -42.06 18.08
N LEU A 838 -10.08 -41.53 16.98
CA LEU A 838 -11.52 -41.51 16.70
C LEU A 838 -11.95 -42.79 15.99
N LYS A 839 -13.20 -43.22 16.25
CA LYS A 839 -13.81 -44.36 15.55
C LYS A 839 -14.14 -43.97 14.12
N PHE A 840 -13.81 -44.83 13.16
CA PHE A 840 -14.12 -44.65 11.74
C PHE A 840 -14.87 -45.88 11.20
N ASN A 841 -15.97 -45.65 10.49
CA ASN A 841 -16.78 -46.68 9.86
C ASN A 841 -16.98 -46.32 8.39
N ASP A 842 -16.56 -47.22 7.51
CA ASP A 842 -16.60 -47.05 6.06
C ASP A 842 -18.02 -46.84 5.52
N ALA A 843 -19.00 -47.60 6.02
CA ALA A 843 -20.38 -47.50 5.56
C ALA A 843 -21.06 -46.21 6.04
N GLU A 844 -20.80 -45.81 7.28
CA GLU A 844 -21.31 -44.54 7.83
C GLU A 844 -20.72 -43.33 7.11
N PHE A 845 -19.41 -43.33 6.85
CA PHE A 845 -18.76 -42.28 6.08
C PHE A 845 -19.28 -42.22 4.65
N SER A 846 -19.39 -43.38 4.00
CA SER A 846 -19.90 -43.49 2.64
C SER A 846 -21.31 -42.90 2.52
N LYS A 847 -22.20 -43.21 3.47
CA LYS A 847 -23.56 -42.65 3.52
C LYS A 847 -23.57 -41.15 3.81
N ALA A 848 -22.77 -40.70 4.78
CA ALA A 848 -22.65 -39.28 5.14
C ALA A 848 -22.12 -38.44 3.97
N TYR A 849 -21.17 -38.97 3.20
CA TYR A 849 -20.67 -38.36 1.97
C TYR A 849 -21.77 -38.19 0.92
N ASP A 850 -22.52 -39.25 0.61
CA ASP A 850 -23.57 -39.20 -0.42
C ASP A 850 -24.69 -38.21 -0.04
N GLU A 851 -25.08 -38.18 1.23
CA GLU A 851 -26.05 -37.21 1.75
C GLU A 851 -25.52 -35.77 1.63
N ALA A 852 -24.27 -35.53 2.01
CA ALA A 852 -23.65 -34.22 1.90
C ALA A 852 -23.52 -33.76 0.44
N THR A 853 -23.13 -34.64 -0.49
CA THR A 853 -23.07 -34.37 -1.93
C THR A 853 -24.47 -34.07 -2.50
N ALA A 854 -25.49 -34.82 -2.11
CA ALA A 854 -26.85 -34.60 -2.57
C ALA A 854 -27.39 -33.22 -2.16
N VAL A 855 -27.10 -32.78 -0.93
CA VAL A 855 -27.50 -31.45 -0.45
C VAL A 855 -26.73 -30.34 -1.19
N THR A 856 -25.43 -30.50 -1.40
CA THR A 856 -24.64 -29.53 -2.19
C THR A 856 -25.14 -29.40 -3.62
N ASN A 857 -25.41 -30.53 -4.30
CA ASN A 857 -25.97 -30.52 -5.67
C ASN A 857 -27.34 -29.86 -5.73
N LYS A 858 -28.16 -30.04 -4.68
CA LYS A 858 -29.46 -29.36 -4.56
C LYS A 858 -29.30 -27.86 -4.42
N PHE A 859 -28.36 -27.40 -3.58
CA PHE A 859 -28.03 -25.98 -3.45
C PHE A 859 -27.53 -25.39 -4.78
N ASP A 860 -26.60 -26.06 -5.46
CA ASP A 860 -26.06 -25.63 -6.75
C ASP A 860 -27.16 -25.54 -7.83
N SER A 861 -28.11 -26.47 -7.83
CA SER A 861 -29.26 -26.42 -8.75
C SER A 861 -30.21 -25.27 -8.42
N GLU A 862 -30.45 -25.02 -7.13
CA GLU A 862 -31.32 -23.93 -6.67
C GLU A 862 -30.72 -22.55 -7.02
N ILE A 863 -29.43 -22.33 -6.78
CA ILE A 863 -28.78 -21.05 -7.04
C ILE A 863 -28.72 -20.73 -8.54
N LYS A 864 -28.47 -21.73 -9.40
CA LYS A 864 -28.53 -21.60 -10.86
C LYS A 864 -29.93 -21.30 -11.39
N ARG A 865 -30.95 -21.92 -10.80
CA ARG A 865 -32.37 -21.63 -11.13
C ARG A 865 -32.70 -20.17 -10.80
N VAL A 866 -32.36 -19.73 -9.59
CA VAL A 866 -32.56 -18.33 -9.16
C VAL A 866 -31.78 -17.37 -10.08
N GLY A 867 -30.55 -17.71 -10.46
CA GLY A 867 -29.75 -16.93 -11.42
C GLY A 867 -30.41 -16.79 -12.78
N SER A 868 -30.92 -17.89 -13.31
CA SER A 868 -31.63 -17.91 -14.60
C SER A 868 -32.92 -17.08 -14.56
N GLU A 869 -33.66 -17.11 -13.45
CA GLU A 869 -34.83 -16.25 -13.23
C GLU A 869 -34.44 -14.76 -13.19
N ILE A 870 -33.34 -14.41 -12.51
CA ILE A 870 -32.82 -13.04 -12.46
C ILE A 870 -32.45 -12.55 -13.87
N LEU A 871 -31.69 -13.34 -14.63
CA LEU A 871 -31.25 -12.99 -15.98
C LEU A 871 -32.41 -12.88 -16.97
N LYS A 872 -33.42 -13.76 -16.86
CA LYS A 872 -34.64 -13.70 -17.68
C LYS A 872 -35.45 -12.44 -17.39
N ASN A 873 -35.56 -12.06 -16.11
CA ASN A 873 -36.30 -10.88 -15.67
C ASN A 873 -35.51 -9.57 -15.86
N LEU A 874 -34.26 -9.62 -16.35
CA LEU A 874 -33.43 -8.44 -16.52
C LEU A 874 -34.01 -7.47 -17.57
N GLY A 875 -34.69 -7.97 -18.61
CA GLY A 875 -35.19 -7.16 -19.72
C GLY A 875 -34.04 -6.51 -20.48
N ASP A 876 -34.15 -5.23 -20.82
CA ASP A 876 -33.07 -4.46 -21.48
C ASP A 876 -32.07 -3.84 -20.49
N ARG A 877 -32.24 -4.10 -19.18
CA ARG A 877 -31.36 -3.55 -18.14
C ARG A 877 -29.97 -4.20 -18.23
N ARG A 878 -28.96 -3.42 -17.89
CA ARG A 878 -27.58 -3.92 -17.74
C ARG A 878 -27.35 -4.49 -16.34
N ALA A 879 -26.51 -5.52 -16.25
CA ALA A 879 -26.11 -6.12 -14.98
C ALA A 879 -24.59 -6.33 -14.94
N ILE A 880 -24.04 -6.27 -13.73
CA ILE A 880 -22.64 -6.53 -13.45
C ILE A 880 -22.54 -7.94 -12.88
N ILE A 881 -21.73 -8.79 -13.48
CA ILE A 881 -21.36 -10.10 -12.93
C ILE A 881 -20.12 -9.91 -12.07
N VAL A 882 -20.25 -10.17 -10.77
CA VAL A 882 -19.13 -10.14 -9.83
C VAL A 882 -18.43 -11.50 -9.83
N ILE A 883 -17.22 -11.50 -10.38
CA ILE A 883 -16.35 -12.64 -10.63
C ILE A 883 -15.25 -12.63 -9.57
N GLY A 884 -14.84 -13.80 -9.10
CA GLY A 884 -13.75 -13.90 -8.13
C GLY A 884 -13.80 -15.20 -7.35
N ARG A 885 -12.91 -15.33 -6.38
CA ARG A 885 -12.88 -16.52 -5.51
C ARG A 885 -13.95 -16.39 -4.43
N PRO A 886 -14.63 -17.48 -4.01
CA PRO A 886 -15.72 -17.39 -3.03
C PRO A 886 -15.34 -16.67 -1.73
N TYR A 887 -14.12 -16.87 -1.25
CA TYR A 887 -13.59 -16.22 -0.04
C TYR A 887 -13.20 -14.76 -0.22
N SER A 888 -13.10 -14.27 -1.46
CA SER A 888 -12.91 -12.84 -1.75
C SER A 888 -14.26 -12.20 -2.06
N ALA A 889 -15.13 -12.89 -2.81
CA ALA A 889 -16.38 -12.38 -3.32
C ALA A 889 -17.53 -12.39 -2.31
N TYR A 890 -17.58 -13.35 -1.37
CA TYR A 890 -18.79 -13.55 -0.54
C TYR A 890 -18.58 -13.22 0.94
N ASP A 891 -17.34 -13.05 1.38
CA ASP A 891 -17.05 -12.49 2.70
C ASP A 891 -17.23 -10.96 2.65
N SER A 892 -18.05 -10.44 3.56
CA SER A 892 -18.44 -9.03 3.61
C SER A 892 -17.28 -8.10 3.94
N ARG A 893 -16.26 -8.61 4.62
CA ARG A 893 -15.05 -7.84 4.95
C ARG A 893 -14.08 -7.84 3.77
N THR A 894 -13.88 -8.98 3.12
CA THR A 894 -12.95 -9.04 1.97
C THR A 894 -13.48 -8.29 0.75
N ASN A 895 -14.81 -8.23 0.54
CA ASN A 895 -15.41 -7.51 -0.58
C ASN A 895 -15.88 -6.09 -0.24
N LEU A 896 -15.67 -5.61 0.99
CA LEU A 896 -16.10 -4.29 1.48
C LEU A 896 -17.61 -4.01 1.22
N ASN A 897 -18.46 -5.02 1.39
CA ASN A 897 -19.90 -4.97 1.15
C ASN A 897 -20.30 -4.48 -0.27
N LEU A 898 -19.48 -4.80 -1.28
CA LEU A 898 -19.64 -4.38 -2.67
C LEU A 898 -21.09 -4.49 -3.20
N PHE A 899 -21.76 -5.62 -2.93
CA PHE A 899 -23.12 -5.88 -3.40
C PHE A 899 -24.16 -4.96 -2.78
N ALA A 900 -24.00 -4.60 -1.50
CA ALA A 900 -24.87 -3.65 -0.83
C ALA A 900 -24.70 -2.23 -1.40
N THR A 901 -23.48 -1.87 -1.82
CA THR A 901 -23.22 -0.61 -2.53
C THR A 901 -23.91 -0.58 -3.88
N PHE A 902 -23.77 -1.61 -4.72
CA PHE A 902 -24.51 -1.69 -5.99
C PHE A 902 -26.03 -1.67 -5.82
N SER A 903 -26.55 -2.38 -4.81
CA SER A 903 -27.97 -2.36 -4.45
C SER A 903 -28.47 -0.93 -4.20
N ARG A 904 -27.71 -0.12 -3.46
CA ARG A 904 -28.05 1.28 -3.16
C ARG A 904 -27.99 2.18 -4.39
N LEU A 905 -27.07 1.92 -5.31
CA LEU A 905 -26.96 2.61 -6.60
C LEU A 905 -28.04 2.17 -7.61
N GLY A 906 -28.87 1.16 -7.28
CA GLY A 906 -29.90 0.63 -8.17
C GLY A 906 -29.37 -0.33 -9.24
N ILE A 907 -28.15 -0.85 -9.06
CA ILE A 907 -27.42 -1.66 -10.04
C ILE A 907 -27.52 -3.14 -9.68
N HIS A 908 -27.79 -3.98 -10.69
CA HIS A 908 -27.91 -5.43 -10.50
C HIS A 908 -26.51 -6.06 -10.53
N ALA A 909 -25.93 -6.29 -9.36
CA ALA A 909 -24.65 -6.98 -9.20
C ALA A 909 -24.86 -8.45 -8.82
N ILE A 910 -24.62 -9.36 -9.76
CA ILE A 910 -24.95 -10.79 -9.64
C ILE A 910 -23.67 -11.59 -9.38
N PRO A 911 -23.60 -12.41 -8.31
CA PRO A 911 -22.46 -13.29 -8.08
C PRO A 911 -22.30 -14.33 -9.20
N GLN A 912 -21.05 -14.63 -9.61
CA GLN A 912 -20.79 -15.63 -10.66
C GLN A 912 -21.39 -17.03 -10.38
N GLU A 913 -21.64 -17.39 -9.12
CA GLU A 913 -22.22 -18.69 -8.72
C GLU A 913 -23.68 -18.88 -9.19
N PHE A 914 -24.35 -17.78 -9.55
CA PHE A 914 -25.71 -17.81 -10.13
C PHE A 914 -25.69 -18.19 -11.61
N LEU A 915 -24.53 -18.13 -12.27
CA LEU A 915 -24.41 -18.48 -13.69
C LEU A 915 -24.31 -19.99 -13.85
N ASP A 916 -25.05 -20.53 -14.82
CA ASP A 916 -24.79 -21.89 -15.28
C ASP A 916 -23.64 -21.89 -16.30
N LEU A 917 -22.45 -22.21 -15.80
CA LEU A 917 -21.23 -22.27 -16.60
C LEU A 917 -20.99 -23.66 -17.21
N SER A 918 -21.94 -24.59 -17.04
CA SER A 918 -21.82 -25.94 -17.60
C SER A 918 -21.75 -25.90 -19.13
N GLY A 919 -20.87 -26.74 -19.70
CA GLY A 919 -20.68 -26.81 -21.16
C GLY A 919 -19.90 -25.65 -21.79
N ILE A 920 -19.41 -24.68 -21.01
CA ILE A 920 -18.50 -23.64 -21.54
C ILE A 920 -17.09 -24.20 -21.60
N ASP A 921 -16.56 -24.28 -22.82
CA ASP A 921 -15.22 -24.78 -23.09
C ASP A 921 -14.15 -23.69 -22.89
N VAL A 922 -13.20 -24.00 -22.02
CA VAL A 922 -11.99 -23.22 -21.74
C VAL A 922 -10.73 -23.98 -22.16
N GLU A 923 -10.77 -25.31 -22.14
CA GLU A 923 -9.59 -26.17 -22.35
C GLU A 923 -9.06 -26.07 -23.77
N SER A 924 -9.91 -25.96 -24.79
CA SER A 924 -9.46 -25.84 -26.19
C SER A 924 -8.51 -24.66 -26.43
N GLU A 925 -8.68 -23.58 -25.66
CA GLU A 925 -7.95 -22.32 -25.84
C GLU A 925 -6.91 -22.10 -24.75
N TYR A 926 -7.18 -22.61 -23.55
CA TYR A 926 -6.32 -22.51 -22.37
C TYR A 926 -6.04 -23.90 -21.77
N PRO A 927 -5.42 -24.83 -22.51
CA PRO A 927 -5.27 -26.23 -22.09
C PRO A 927 -4.41 -26.39 -20.82
N ASN A 928 -3.54 -25.42 -20.55
CA ASN A 928 -2.65 -25.42 -19.39
C ASN A 928 -3.14 -24.56 -18.23
N MET A 929 -4.43 -24.19 -18.19
CA MET A 929 -4.98 -23.47 -17.05
C MET A 929 -4.92 -24.34 -15.80
N TYR A 930 -3.93 -24.09 -14.95
CA TYR A 930 -3.60 -24.93 -13.78
C TYR A 930 -4.63 -24.80 -12.64
N TRP A 931 -5.18 -23.60 -12.45
CA TRP A 931 -6.04 -23.27 -11.31
C TRP A 931 -7.50 -23.60 -11.60
N GLY A 932 -8.16 -24.35 -10.71
CA GLY A 932 -9.58 -24.68 -10.87
C GLY A 932 -10.50 -23.45 -10.85
N PHE A 933 -10.21 -22.47 -9.98
CA PHE A 933 -10.91 -21.18 -10.03
C PHE A 933 -10.57 -20.35 -11.27
N GLY A 934 -9.37 -20.50 -11.84
CA GLY A 934 -9.01 -19.86 -13.11
C GLY A 934 -9.92 -20.34 -14.24
N ASN A 935 -10.18 -21.65 -14.32
CA ASN A 935 -11.13 -22.22 -15.26
C ASN A 935 -12.54 -21.63 -15.10
N ARG A 936 -13.09 -21.59 -13.88
CA ARG A 936 -14.43 -21.01 -13.62
C ARG A 936 -14.52 -19.53 -13.97
N ILE A 937 -13.47 -18.76 -13.70
CA ILE A 937 -13.39 -17.33 -14.01
C ILE A 937 -13.40 -17.11 -15.53
N LEU A 938 -12.66 -17.90 -16.29
CA LEU A 938 -12.65 -17.81 -17.76
C LEU A 938 -13.97 -18.29 -18.37
N GLN A 939 -14.61 -19.30 -17.80
CA GLN A 939 -15.97 -19.69 -18.19
C GLN A 939 -16.96 -18.55 -18.00
N ALA A 940 -16.88 -17.83 -16.86
CA ALA A 940 -17.71 -16.66 -16.61
C ALA A 940 -17.43 -15.52 -17.61
N ALA A 941 -16.16 -15.24 -17.93
CA ALA A 941 -15.79 -14.25 -18.95
C ALA A 941 -16.39 -14.59 -20.33
N LYS A 942 -16.25 -15.85 -20.77
CA LYS A 942 -16.86 -16.34 -22.01
C LYS A 942 -18.40 -16.27 -21.97
N TYR A 943 -19.03 -16.55 -20.83
CA TYR A 943 -20.48 -16.41 -20.65
C TYR A 943 -20.91 -14.94 -20.82
N ILE A 944 -20.22 -14.01 -20.16
CA ILE A 944 -20.50 -12.58 -20.23
C ILE A 944 -20.38 -12.06 -21.66
N ASN A 945 -19.40 -12.55 -22.43
CA ASN A 945 -19.23 -12.20 -23.85
C ASN A 945 -20.39 -12.63 -24.76
N ARG A 946 -21.24 -13.56 -24.33
CA ARG A 946 -22.42 -14.01 -25.10
C ARG A 946 -23.66 -13.12 -24.90
N ASP A 947 -23.70 -12.30 -23.85
CA ASP A 947 -24.85 -11.42 -23.56
C ASP A 947 -24.40 -9.95 -23.45
N GLN A 948 -24.90 -9.13 -24.37
CA GLN A 948 -24.54 -7.71 -24.47
C GLN A 948 -24.94 -6.88 -23.25
N ARG A 949 -25.88 -7.36 -22.42
CA ARG A 949 -26.36 -6.69 -21.21
C ARG A 949 -25.45 -6.91 -19.99
N LEU A 950 -24.53 -7.88 -20.07
CA LEU A 950 -23.69 -8.29 -18.95
C LEU A 950 -22.30 -7.66 -19.03
N PHE A 951 -21.83 -7.15 -17.89
CA PHE A 951 -20.51 -6.54 -17.73
C PHE A 951 -19.74 -7.27 -16.61
N GLY A 952 -18.44 -7.45 -16.76
CA GLY A 952 -17.61 -8.17 -15.78
C GLY A 952 -17.02 -7.24 -14.72
N LEU A 953 -17.09 -7.64 -13.46
CA LEU A 953 -16.28 -7.08 -12.38
C LEU A 953 -15.47 -8.21 -11.73
N TYR A 954 -14.16 -8.21 -11.90
CA TYR A 954 -13.26 -9.18 -11.28
C TYR A 954 -12.79 -8.64 -9.92
N LEU A 955 -13.17 -9.33 -8.85
CA LEU A 955 -12.69 -9.11 -7.49
C LEU A 955 -11.47 -10.00 -7.16
N THR A 956 -10.34 -9.38 -6.85
CA THR A 956 -9.09 -10.03 -6.44
C THR A 956 -8.56 -9.45 -5.13
N SER A 957 -7.51 -10.06 -4.57
CA SER A 957 -6.85 -9.60 -3.36
C SER A 957 -5.38 -9.31 -3.62
N PHE A 958 -4.83 -8.28 -2.97
CA PHE A 958 -3.41 -7.98 -3.03
C PHE A 958 -2.58 -9.21 -2.60
N SER A 959 -1.41 -9.39 -3.23
CA SER A 959 -0.54 -10.56 -3.04
C SER A 959 -1.17 -11.91 -3.49
N CYS A 960 -2.20 -11.89 -4.33
CA CYS A 960 -2.75 -13.13 -4.91
C CYS A 960 -1.88 -13.64 -6.06
N GLY A 961 -1.03 -14.62 -5.76
CA GLY A 961 -0.14 -15.26 -6.74
C GLY A 961 -0.87 -15.87 -7.96
N PRO A 962 -1.96 -16.65 -7.80
CA PRO A 962 -2.69 -17.18 -8.96
C PRO A 962 -3.29 -16.09 -9.86
N ASP A 963 -3.86 -15.04 -9.27
CA ASP A 963 -4.61 -14.05 -10.04
C ASP A 963 -3.67 -13.12 -10.82
N SER A 964 -2.40 -12.98 -10.41
CA SER A 964 -1.37 -12.32 -11.23
C SER A 964 -1.13 -13.03 -12.58
N PHE A 965 -1.52 -14.30 -12.73
CA PHE A 965 -1.53 -14.99 -14.01
C PHE A 965 -2.92 -14.95 -14.66
N VAL A 966 -3.98 -15.26 -13.90
CA VAL A 966 -5.35 -15.41 -14.44
C VAL A 966 -5.89 -14.10 -15.02
N LEU A 967 -5.54 -12.94 -14.45
CA LEU A 967 -6.01 -11.64 -14.93
C LEU A 967 -5.67 -11.40 -16.41
N HIS A 968 -4.48 -11.78 -16.87
CA HIS A 968 -4.10 -11.60 -18.28
C HIS A 968 -5.02 -12.38 -19.24
N PHE A 969 -5.40 -13.60 -18.88
CA PHE A 969 -6.33 -14.41 -19.66
C PHE A 969 -7.75 -13.85 -19.60
N PHE A 970 -8.18 -13.39 -18.42
CA PHE A 970 -9.47 -12.74 -18.24
C PHE A 970 -9.58 -11.47 -19.11
N ASN A 971 -8.56 -10.61 -19.07
CA ASN A 971 -8.50 -9.38 -19.85
C ASN A 971 -8.52 -9.67 -21.35
N HIS A 972 -7.76 -10.68 -21.78
CA HIS A 972 -7.79 -11.14 -23.16
C HIS A 972 -9.21 -11.54 -23.61
N GLU A 973 -9.93 -12.33 -22.80
CA GLU A 973 -11.30 -12.72 -23.10
C GLU A 973 -12.25 -11.51 -23.15
N MET A 974 -12.24 -10.66 -22.11
CA MET A 974 -13.16 -9.53 -22.03
C MET A 974 -12.93 -8.51 -23.16
N ASN A 975 -11.68 -8.30 -23.58
CA ASN A 975 -11.32 -7.38 -24.66
C ASN A 975 -11.83 -7.81 -26.05
N ARG A 976 -12.26 -9.07 -26.24
CA ARG A 976 -12.80 -9.54 -27.53
C ARG A 976 -14.02 -8.77 -28.00
N THR A 977 -14.86 -8.36 -27.05
CA THR A 977 -16.08 -7.59 -27.35
C THR A 977 -15.86 -6.08 -27.28
N ARG A 978 -14.67 -5.63 -26.87
CA ARG A 978 -14.32 -4.21 -26.63
C ARG A 978 -15.29 -3.49 -25.69
N ARG A 979 -15.95 -4.24 -24.80
CA ARG A 979 -16.83 -3.68 -23.77
C ARG A 979 -16.03 -3.44 -22.49
N PRO A 980 -16.40 -2.40 -21.72
CA PRO A 980 -15.71 -2.11 -20.47
C PRO A 980 -15.93 -3.25 -19.46
N TYR A 981 -14.94 -3.47 -18.61
CA TYR A 981 -15.00 -4.35 -17.44
C TYR A 981 -14.17 -3.71 -16.32
N LEU A 982 -14.40 -4.12 -15.08
CA LEU A 982 -13.70 -3.57 -13.93
C LEU A 982 -12.87 -4.64 -13.22
N GLU A 983 -11.62 -4.31 -12.93
CA GLU A 983 -10.78 -5.04 -11.98
C GLU A 983 -10.77 -4.33 -10.63
N LEU A 984 -11.07 -5.06 -9.56
CA LEU A 984 -11.02 -4.54 -8.21
C LEU A 984 -10.09 -5.41 -7.35
N GLU A 985 -8.92 -4.88 -7.01
CA GLU A 985 -7.97 -5.49 -6.08
C GLU A 985 -8.16 -4.88 -4.69
N LEU A 986 -8.41 -5.74 -3.69
CA LEU A 986 -8.65 -5.35 -2.29
C LEU A 986 -7.56 -5.87 -1.35
N ASP A 987 -7.35 -5.19 -0.23
CA ASP A 987 -6.32 -5.54 0.77
C ASP A 987 -6.84 -5.30 2.21
N GLU A 988 -5.97 -5.36 3.22
CA GLU A 988 -6.27 -5.14 4.65
C GLU A 988 -6.93 -3.79 4.99
N HIS A 989 -6.76 -2.78 4.13
CA HIS A 989 -7.24 -1.44 4.40
C HIS A 989 -8.78 -1.35 4.40
N SER A 990 -9.31 -0.55 5.33
CA SER A 990 -10.75 -0.33 5.49
C SER A 990 -11.32 0.83 4.64
N ALA A 991 -10.53 1.44 3.75
CA ALA A 991 -10.90 2.68 3.07
C ALA A 991 -11.73 2.41 1.80
N GLY A 992 -13.07 2.53 1.91
CA GLY A 992 -14.02 2.32 0.81
C GLY A 992 -13.96 3.35 -0.32
N ALA A 993 -13.49 4.57 -0.05
CA ALA A 993 -13.53 5.68 -1.01
C ALA A 993 -12.79 5.41 -2.34
N GLY A 994 -11.64 4.72 -2.29
CA GLY A 994 -10.88 4.38 -3.50
C GLY A 994 -11.59 3.32 -4.36
N VAL A 995 -12.26 2.37 -3.71
CA VAL A 995 -13.08 1.35 -4.38
C VAL A 995 -14.32 2.00 -5.00
N GLU A 996 -15.04 2.82 -4.26
CA GLU A 996 -16.23 3.52 -4.76
C GLU A 996 -15.90 4.42 -5.96
N THR A 997 -14.78 5.13 -5.93
CA THR A 997 -14.34 5.96 -7.07
C THR A 997 -14.15 5.12 -8.35
N ARG A 998 -13.59 3.90 -8.23
CA ARG A 998 -13.46 2.97 -9.36
C ARG A 998 -14.81 2.43 -9.81
N LEU A 999 -15.71 2.14 -8.87
CA LEU A 999 -17.07 1.67 -9.18
C LEU A 999 -17.87 2.74 -9.91
N LEU A 1000 -17.89 3.98 -9.41
CA LEU A 1000 -18.62 5.10 -10.01
C LEU A 1000 -18.06 5.51 -11.36
N ALA A 1001 -16.75 5.36 -11.60
CA ALA A 1001 -16.17 5.59 -12.92
C ALA A 1001 -16.56 4.52 -13.95
N PHE A 1002 -16.85 3.30 -13.48
CA PHE A 1002 -17.24 2.18 -14.34
C PHE A 1002 -18.74 2.18 -14.70
N ILE A 1003 -19.58 2.74 -13.84
CA ILE A 1003 -21.04 2.86 -13.98
C ILE A 1003 -21.36 4.02 -14.92
#